data_AF-Q9LCJ7-F1
#
_entry.id   AF-Q9LCJ7-F1
#
_cell.length_a   1.000
_cell.length_b   1.000
_cell.length_c   1.000
_cell.angle_alpha   90.00
_cell.angle_beta   90.00
_cell.angle_gamma   90.00
#
_symmetry.space_group_name_H-M   'P 1'
#
loop_
_entity.id
_entity.type
_entity.pdbx_description
1 polymer ?
#
loop_
_entity_poly.entity_id
_entity_poly.type
_entity_poly.pdbx_seq_one_letter_code
_entity_poly.pdbx_strand_id
1 'polypeptide(L)'
;MYKSGKMLVIAGSVSIIGVTSFIQQAQADVSQNNGVVVATAVDQSNLDATTSDKSITTDDKAATAATSTDDKATTTADTSTDDKAATTAATSTDDKATTTAATSTDDKATTAATSTDDKAATTADTSTDDKATTTAATSTDDKATTTAATSTDDKATTTAATSTDDKAATTADTSTDDKTATTVGTSDNNNSTTASDKDVSSSAQKSQTIDNNSKTADTTAALEASSKNLKTIDGKTYYYDDDDQVKKNFATVIDGKVLYFDKETGALADTNDYQFLEGLTSENNTYTEHNASVGTTSDSYTNVDGYLTADSWYRPKDILVNGQNWESSKDDDLRPLLMTWWPDKATQVNYLNAMKYLDATETETVYTSDDSQDALNKAAQNIQVKIEEKISQEGQTQWLKDDISKFVDSQSNWNIASESKGTDHLQGGALLYVNSDKTPDANSDYRLLNRTPTNQTGTPLYTTDPTQGGYDFLLANDVDNSNPVVQAEQLNWMYYLLNFGSITNNDADANFDSIRVDAVDNVDADLLQIAADYFKAAYGVDKSDAISNQHVSILEDWSDNDAEYVKDNGDNQLSMDNKLRLSLKYSLTMPAVDQYGNKRSGLEPFLTNSLVDRTNDSTDNTAQPNYSFVRAHDSEVQTVIAEIIKQRIDPDSDGLSPTMDQLTEAFKIYNADQLKTDKEFTQYNIPSTYATILTNKDTVPRVYYGDMYTDDGQYMATKSLYYDAIDTLLKSRIKYVSGGQTMSMKYMQGDSSMAADSYRGILTSVRYGNGAMTATDAGTNETRTQGIAVIESNNPDLKLSSTDQVVVDMGIAHKNQAYRPALLTTKDGIDTYVSDSDVSQSLIRYTNSNGQLIFNSSDIVGTANPQVSGYLAVWVPVGASDTQDARTESSTATTTDGQTLHSNAALDSQVIYESFSNFQSTPTTEAEYANVQIANNTDLYKSWGITNFEFPPQYRSSTDSSFLDSIIQNGYAFTDRYDLGFNTPTKYGTVDQLRTAIKALHATGIKAMADWVPDL
;
A
#
# COMPACT_ATOMS: atom_id res chain seq x y z
N MET A 1 10.04 -35.65 -0.97
CA MET A 1 9.60 -36.08 0.38
C MET A 1 10.62 -37.04 0.98
N TYR A 2 11.17 -36.71 2.15
CA TYR A 2 11.59 -37.72 3.13
C TYR A 2 10.33 -38.25 3.86
N LYS A 3 10.40 -39.35 4.63
CA LYS A 3 9.18 -39.99 5.18
C LYS A 3 9.24 -40.35 6.67
N SER A 4 8.25 -39.85 7.41
CA SER A 4 7.77 -40.42 8.67
C SER A 4 6.25 -40.16 8.78
N GLY A 5 5.49 -41.06 9.41
CA GLY A 5 4.02 -40.98 9.49
C GLY A 5 3.28 -42.05 8.68
N LYS A 6 2.23 -42.64 9.27
CA LYS A 6 1.56 -43.86 8.79
C LYS A 6 0.15 -43.58 8.25
N MET A 7 -0.11 -43.84 6.96
CA MET A 7 -1.10 -44.83 6.49
C MET A 7 -1.19 -44.87 4.94
N LEU A 8 -2.00 -45.77 4.38
CA LEU A 8 -2.22 -45.92 2.94
C LEU A 8 -3.53 -45.29 2.47
N VAL A 9 -3.50 -44.71 1.27
CA VAL A 9 -4.66 -44.57 0.36
C VAL A 9 -4.22 -45.12 -1.00
N ILE A 10 -5.14 -45.80 -1.70
CA ILE A 10 -4.88 -46.38 -3.04
C ILE A 10 -5.35 -45.39 -4.10
N ALA A 11 -4.46 -44.97 -4.99
CA ALA A 11 -4.83 -44.16 -6.16
C ALA A 11 -5.26 -45.08 -7.32
N GLY A 12 -6.52 -44.97 -7.73
CA GLY A 12 -7.01 -45.51 -9.00
C GLY A 12 -6.90 -44.45 -10.09
N SER A 13 -6.29 -44.77 -11.23
CA SER A 13 -6.06 -43.84 -12.32
C SER A 13 -7.33 -43.57 -13.14
N VAL A 14 -7.70 -42.30 -13.27
CA VAL A 14 -8.66 -41.80 -14.27
C VAL A 14 -8.05 -40.57 -14.92
N SER A 15 -7.74 -40.67 -16.22
CA SER A 15 -7.23 -39.55 -17.00
C SER A 15 -8.37 -38.59 -17.36
N ILE A 16 -8.21 -37.31 -17.07
CA ILE A 16 -9.04 -36.23 -17.63
C ILE A 16 -8.14 -35.30 -18.44
N ILE A 17 -8.66 -34.86 -19.59
CA ILE A 17 -7.93 -34.08 -20.59
C ILE A 17 -8.21 -32.59 -20.36
N GLY A 18 -7.15 -31.77 -20.32
CA GLY A 18 -7.19 -30.33 -20.58
C GLY A 18 -7.95 -29.49 -19.56
N VAL A 19 -7.20 -28.84 -18.67
CA VAL A 19 -7.64 -27.65 -17.93
C VAL A 19 -6.62 -26.54 -18.20
N THR A 20 -7.12 -25.33 -18.44
CA THR A 20 -6.31 -24.12 -18.65
C THR A 20 -5.56 -23.72 -17.39
N SER A 21 -4.40 -23.08 -17.56
CA SER A 21 -3.66 -22.42 -16.48
C SER A 21 -4.52 -21.31 -15.87
N PHE A 22 -4.84 -21.44 -14.59
CA PHE A 22 -5.39 -20.34 -13.78
C PHE A 22 -4.22 -19.56 -13.17
N ILE A 23 -4.24 -18.24 -13.36
CA ILE A 23 -3.34 -17.30 -12.68
C ILE A 23 -4.12 -16.75 -11.49
N GLN A 24 -3.53 -16.81 -10.30
CA GLN A 24 -4.09 -16.23 -9.08
C GLN A 24 -3.27 -14.98 -8.76
N GLN A 25 -3.89 -13.81 -8.88
CA GLN A 25 -3.24 -12.53 -8.62
C GLN A 25 -3.27 -12.23 -7.12
N ALA A 26 -2.18 -11.66 -6.59
CA ALA A 26 -2.28 -10.80 -5.43
C ALA A 26 -3.08 -9.55 -5.82
N GLN A 27 -4.11 -9.20 -5.04
CA GLN A 27 -4.95 -8.03 -5.21
C GLN A 27 -5.18 -7.40 -3.83
N ALA A 28 -5.04 -6.07 -3.73
CA ALA A 28 -5.47 -5.32 -2.55
C ALA A 28 -7.01 -5.31 -2.43
N ASP A 29 -7.74 -5.57 -3.51
CA ASP A 29 -9.13 -6.02 -3.47
C ASP A 29 -9.17 -7.50 -3.06
N VAL A 30 -9.61 -7.80 -1.82
CA VAL A 30 -9.75 -9.18 -1.31
C VAL A 30 -10.76 -9.95 -2.16
N SER A 31 -10.27 -10.79 -3.08
CA SER A 31 -11.13 -11.63 -3.93
C SER A 31 -11.77 -12.77 -3.11
N GLN A 32 -12.93 -12.52 -2.50
CA GLN A 32 -13.72 -13.54 -1.81
C GLN A 32 -14.12 -14.66 -2.80
N ASN A 33 -13.40 -15.77 -2.77
CA ASN A 33 -13.59 -16.93 -3.63
C ASN A 33 -14.83 -17.74 -3.20
N ASN A 34 -16.01 -17.17 -3.41
CA ASN A 34 -17.27 -17.62 -2.84
C ASN A 34 -17.73 -18.95 -3.46
N GLY A 35 -17.43 -20.04 -2.77
CA GLY A 35 -17.97 -21.38 -3.06
C GLY A 35 -19.50 -21.38 -2.98
N VAL A 36 -20.15 -21.51 -4.14
CA VAL A 36 -21.58 -21.24 -4.32
C VAL A 36 -22.48 -22.06 -3.39
N VAL A 37 -22.93 -21.45 -2.28
CA VAL A 37 -24.07 -21.95 -1.50
C VAL A 37 -25.36 -21.55 -2.22
N VAL A 38 -25.85 -22.41 -3.10
CA VAL A 38 -27.17 -22.23 -3.72
C VAL A 38 -28.25 -22.34 -2.62
N ALA A 39 -28.73 -21.18 -2.16
CA ALA A 39 -29.97 -21.08 -1.39
C ALA A 39 -31.13 -21.56 -2.30
N THR A 40 -31.40 -22.86 -2.26
CA THR A 40 -32.26 -23.51 -3.25
C THR A 40 -33.68 -23.02 -3.09
N ALA A 41 -34.20 -22.29 -4.09
CA ALA A 41 -35.58 -21.82 -4.10
C ALA A 41 -36.53 -23.02 -4.13
N VAL A 42 -37.17 -23.30 -2.99
CA VAL A 42 -38.20 -24.34 -2.89
C VAL A 42 -39.50 -23.78 -3.43
N ASP A 43 -39.82 -24.07 -4.70
CA ASP A 43 -41.18 -23.93 -5.21
C ASP A 43 -42.12 -24.82 -4.39
N GLN A 44 -43.11 -24.18 -3.76
CA GLN A 44 -44.27 -24.90 -3.25
C GLN A 44 -45.55 -24.06 -3.44
N SER A 45 -46.00 -24.01 -4.68
CA SER A 45 -47.32 -23.50 -5.04
C SER A 45 -48.48 -24.36 -4.49
N ASN A 46 -49.56 -23.67 -4.08
CA ASN A 46 -50.90 -24.17 -3.72
C ASN A 46 -51.05 -25.12 -2.52
N LEU A 47 -51.72 -24.63 -1.46
CA LEU A 47 -52.87 -25.34 -0.86
C LEU A 47 -53.83 -24.35 -0.17
N ASP A 48 -55.06 -24.83 0.06
CA ASP A 48 -56.26 -23.98 0.20
C ASP A 48 -56.55 -23.41 1.61
N ALA A 49 -57.46 -22.44 1.63
CA ALA A 49 -57.89 -21.67 2.79
C ALA A 49 -58.49 -22.47 3.97
N THR A 50 -58.43 -21.87 5.17
CA THR A 50 -59.61 -21.83 6.07
C THR A 50 -59.53 -20.70 7.11
N THR A 51 -60.69 -20.29 7.63
CA THR A 51 -60.85 -19.20 8.61
C THR A 51 -61.17 -19.71 10.02
N SER A 52 -60.61 -19.09 11.07
CA SER A 52 -61.28 -18.98 12.38
C SER A 52 -60.70 -17.88 13.27
N ASP A 53 -61.50 -16.83 13.43
CA ASP A 53 -61.64 -15.99 14.64
C ASP A 53 -61.38 -16.72 15.98
N LYS A 54 -60.62 -16.10 16.90
CA LYS A 54 -61.08 -15.84 18.29
C LYS A 54 -60.21 -14.90 19.15
N SER A 55 -60.91 -14.12 19.99
CA SER A 55 -60.41 -13.26 21.07
C SER A 55 -60.41 -13.97 22.45
N ILE A 56 -59.56 -13.49 23.39
CA ILE A 56 -59.65 -13.46 24.89
C ILE A 56 -58.24 -13.07 25.39
N THR A 57 -57.92 -11.91 25.99
CA THR A 57 -58.37 -11.19 27.21
C THR A 57 -57.95 -11.79 28.57
N THR A 58 -56.91 -11.17 29.17
CA THR A 58 -56.70 -10.85 30.62
C THR A 58 -56.83 -11.93 31.72
N ASP A 59 -55.85 -11.99 32.63
CA ASP A 59 -56.08 -11.59 34.05
C ASP A 59 -54.78 -11.44 34.91
N ASP A 60 -54.93 -10.74 36.04
CA ASP A 60 -53.88 -10.21 36.95
C ASP A 60 -53.25 -11.18 37.99
N LYS A 61 -52.02 -10.88 38.44
CA LYS A 61 -51.63 -10.57 39.86
C LYS A 61 -50.11 -10.67 40.14
N ALA A 62 -49.53 -10.10 41.21
CA ALA A 62 -49.73 -8.84 41.95
C ALA A 62 -48.73 -8.75 43.13
N ALA A 63 -48.06 -7.60 43.28
CA ALA A 63 -47.25 -7.22 44.46
C ALA A 63 -47.47 -5.72 44.75
N THR A 64 -47.17 -5.21 45.95
CA THR A 64 -47.61 -3.86 46.35
C THR A 64 -46.78 -3.19 47.46
N ALA A 65 -46.08 -2.09 47.15
CA ALA A 65 -45.77 -0.97 48.06
C ALA A 65 -45.38 0.27 47.20
N ALA A 66 -45.99 1.46 47.26
CA ALA A 66 -46.43 2.33 48.39
C ALA A 66 -45.25 3.06 49.08
N THR A 67 -45.23 4.40 49.28
CA THR A 67 -46.33 5.39 49.23
C THR A 67 -45.84 6.87 49.13
N SER A 68 -46.57 7.72 48.37
CA SER A 68 -46.87 9.17 48.62
C SER A 68 -45.71 10.20 48.67
N THR A 69 -45.91 11.53 48.46
CA THR A 69 -47.12 12.39 48.35
C THR A 69 -47.02 13.42 47.20
N ASP A 70 -48.16 13.97 46.77
CA ASP A 70 -48.25 15.17 45.92
C ASP A 70 -47.66 16.44 46.55
N ASP A 71 -47.38 17.46 45.73
CA ASP A 71 -48.10 18.75 45.87
C ASP A 71 -48.23 19.48 44.51
N LYS A 72 -49.03 20.56 44.45
CA LYS A 72 -49.76 20.98 43.25
C LYS A 72 -49.54 22.43 42.81
N ALA A 73 -49.17 22.57 41.55
CA ALA A 73 -49.20 23.74 40.64
C ALA A 73 -49.70 25.12 41.14
N THR A 74 -48.97 26.19 40.77
CA THR A 74 -49.61 27.45 40.35
C THR A 74 -48.79 28.18 39.27
N THR A 75 -49.47 28.77 38.29
CA THR A 75 -48.92 29.63 37.23
C THR A 75 -49.10 31.10 37.55
N THR A 76 -48.09 31.93 37.33
CA THR A 76 -48.26 33.37 37.04
C THR A 76 -47.15 33.85 36.12
N ALA A 77 -47.49 34.68 35.14
CA ALA A 77 -46.54 35.51 34.40
C ALA A 77 -46.79 36.98 34.76
N ASP A 78 -45.77 37.85 34.69
CA ASP A 78 -45.94 39.16 34.04
C ASP A 78 -44.59 39.82 33.67
N THR A 79 -44.65 41.05 33.15
CA THR A 79 -43.78 41.59 32.10
C THR A 79 -42.85 42.75 32.48
N SER A 80 -41.62 42.71 31.93
CA SER A 80 -40.92 43.81 31.20
C SER A 80 -40.12 44.96 31.88
N THR A 81 -39.15 45.46 31.08
CA THR A 81 -38.45 46.79 31.03
C THR A 81 -37.35 47.21 32.03
N ASP A 82 -36.13 47.37 31.47
CA ASP A 82 -35.17 48.51 31.48
C ASP A 82 -34.63 49.09 32.83
N ASP A 83 -33.44 49.74 32.94
CA ASP A 83 -32.55 50.40 31.95
C ASP A 83 -31.07 50.50 32.42
N LYS A 84 -30.16 50.81 31.48
CA LYS A 84 -28.83 51.49 31.61
C LYS A 84 -27.65 50.95 32.46
N ALA A 85 -26.78 50.20 31.77
CA ALA A 85 -25.43 50.57 31.30
C ALA A 85 -24.52 51.60 32.05
N ALA A 86 -23.21 51.30 32.04
CA ALA A 86 -22.12 52.26 31.81
C ALA A 86 -20.88 51.58 31.15
N THR A 87 -20.18 52.29 30.25
CA THR A 87 -19.01 51.81 29.47
C THR A 87 -17.86 52.82 29.45
N THR A 88 -16.67 52.41 28.99
CA THR A 88 -15.55 53.26 28.53
C THR A 88 -14.68 52.42 27.59
N ALA A 89 -14.06 53.01 26.56
CA ALA A 89 -13.30 52.28 25.53
C ALA A 89 -12.19 53.13 24.88
N ALA A 90 -11.22 52.45 24.25
CA ALA A 90 -10.19 52.99 23.35
C ALA A 90 -9.90 51.90 22.27
N THR A 91 -10.18 52.05 20.96
CA THR A 91 -9.64 52.97 19.91
C THR A 91 -8.19 52.64 19.52
N SER A 92 -7.76 52.59 18.24
CA SER A 92 -8.37 52.79 16.89
C SER A 92 -7.30 52.36 15.83
N THR A 93 -7.47 52.29 14.49
CA THR A 93 -8.10 53.16 13.47
C THR A 93 -8.32 52.44 12.12
N ASP A 94 -9.30 52.88 11.32
CA ASP A 94 -9.38 52.61 9.86
C ASP A 94 -8.39 53.46 9.03
N ASP A 95 -8.12 53.06 7.78
CA ASP A 95 -8.19 54.00 6.64
C ASP A 95 -8.60 53.29 5.34
N LYS A 96 -9.03 54.06 4.31
CA LYS A 96 -9.89 53.59 3.21
C LYS A 96 -9.31 53.81 1.81
N ALA A 97 -9.35 52.77 0.97
CA ALA A 97 -9.12 52.84 -0.48
C ALA A 97 -10.41 52.57 -1.28
N THR A 98 -10.47 52.95 -2.57
CA THR A 98 -11.68 52.81 -3.41
C THR A 98 -11.35 52.83 -4.91
N THR A 99 -11.69 51.76 -5.65
CA THR A 99 -11.72 51.75 -7.12
C THR A 99 -12.79 50.81 -7.69
N THR A 100 -13.79 51.43 -8.32
CA THR A 100 -14.44 51.09 -9.60
C THR A 100 -14.47 49.62 -10.09
N ALA A 101 -15.70 49.10 -10.30
CA ALA A 101 -15.95 47.84 -10.99
C ALA A 101 -15.81 47.95 -12.52
N ALA A 102 -15.48 46.83 -13.17
CA ALA A 102 -15.64 46.62 -14.61
C ALA A 102 -16.07 45.17 -14.89
N THR A 103 -17.17 44.99 -15.61
CA THR A 103 -17.67 43.68 -16.08
C THR A 103 -17.07 43.34 -17.45
N SER A 104 -16.72 42.07 -17.68
CA SER A 104 -16.50 41.52 -19.02
C SER A 104 -17.11 40.12 -19.13
N THR A 105 -18.02 39.95 -20.08
CA THR A 105 -18.58 38.65 -20.49
C THR A 105 -17.64 37.94 -21.46
N ASP A 106 -17.92 36.65 -21.70
CA ASP A 106 -17.29 35.81 -22.73
C ASP A 106 -17.36 36.43 -24.15
N ASP A 107 -16.43 36.05 -25.04
CA ASP A 107 -16.77 35.07 -26.08
C ASP A 107 -15.52 34.42 -26.74
N LYS A 108 -15.75 33.42 -27.59
CA LYS A 108 -14.83 32.34 -28.00
C LYS A 108 -14.56 32.34 -29.52
N ALA A 109 -13.30 32.36 -29.96
CA ALA A 109 -12.92 31.91 -31.32
C ALA A 109 -11.42 31.63 -31.57
N THR A 110 -11.15 30.51 -32.24
CA THR A 110 -9.86 30.07 -32.83
C THR A 110 -9.41 30.88 -34.06
N THR A 111 -8.10 30.89 -34.37
CA THR A 111 -7.47 30.24 -35.57
C THR A 111 -5.94 30.45 -35.58
N ALA A 112 -5.17 29.51 -36.14
CA ALA A 112 -3.70 29.48 -36.12
C ALA A 112 -3.01 30.19 -37.30
N ALA A 113 -1.73 30.55 -37.12
CA ALA A 113 -0.76 30.79 -38.20
C ALA A 113 0.69 30.54 -37.70
N THR A 114 1.55 30.01 -38.57
CA THR A 114 2.96 29.63 -38.28
C THR A 114 3.97 30.56 -38.97
N SER A 115 5.09 30.87 -38.31
CA SER A 115 6.34 31.22 -39.03
C SER A 115 7.60 30.92 -38.22
N THR A 116 8.56 30.32 -38.90
CA THR A 116 9.87 29.80 -38.45
C THR A 116 10.93 30.84 -38.12
N ASP A 117 11.95 30.38 -37.39
CA ASP A 117 13.38 30.75 -37.44
C ASP A 117 13.83 32.23 -37.33
N ASP A 118 14.78 32.47 -36.40
CA ASP A 118 16.14 32.80 -36.87
C ASP A 118 17.21 32.28 -35.88
N LYS A 119 18.39 31.89 -36.39
CA LYS A 119 19.50 31.31 -35.60
C LYS A 119 20.84 31.86 -36.08
N ALA A 120 21.47 32.70 -35.28
CA ALA A 120 22.82 33.21 -35.52
C ALA A 120 23.67 33.16 -34.25
N ALA A 121 24.88 32.58 -34.35
CA ALA A 121 25.87 32.57 -33.28
C ALA A 121 27.28 32.72 -33.88
N THR A 122 28.09 33.61 -33.30
CA THR A 122 29.57 33.59 -33.44
C THR A 122 30.24 34.36 -32.30
N THR A 123 31.11 33.65 -31.58
CA THR A 123 32.49 34.01 -31.14
C THR A 123 33.00 35.45 -31.31
N ALA A 124 33.94 35.96 -30.50
CA ALA A 124 34.53 35.58 -29.20
C ALA A 124 35.66 36.60 -28.88
N ASP A 125 36.12 36.72 -27.63
CA ASP A 125 37.54 37.06 -27.36
C ASP A 125 37.98 36.62 -25.93
N THR A 126 39.28 36.64 -25.64
CA THR A 126 39.90 35.99 -24.46
C THR A 126 40.97 36.83 -23.74
N SER A 127 41.23 36.57 -22.43
CA SER A 127 42.54 36.79 -21.78
C SER A 127 42.67 36.22 -20.34
N THR A 128 43.37 35.08 -20.23
CA THR A 128 44.46 34.74 -19.28
C THR A 128 44.44 35.09 -17.77
N ASP A 129 44.45 34.02 -16.97
CA ASP A 129 45.47 33.64 -15.96
C ASP A 129 45.71 34.43 -14.65
N ASP A 130 45.34 33.77 -13.54
CA ASP A 130 46.15 33.44 -12.34
C ASP A 130 47.20 34.40 -11.74
N LYS A 131 46.99 34.74 -10.44
CA LYS A 131 47.99 34.46 -9.38
C LYS A 131 47.39 34.41 -7.96
N ALA A 132 47.98 33.59 -7.08
CA ALA A 132 47.44 33.29 -5.74
C ALA A 132 48.28 33.78 -4.52
N THR A 133 47.61 33.78 -3.36
CA THR A 133 48.11 33.54 -1.97
C THR A 133 48.74 34.65 -1.08
N THR A 134 48.48 34.48 0.24
CA THR A 134 49.24 34.85 1.47
C THR A 134 49.10 36.22 2.19
N THR A 135 48.32 36.21 3.30
CA THR A 135 48.76 36.41 4.72
C THR A 135 48.89 37.81 5.37
N ALA A 136 47.93 38.12 6.27
CA ALA A 136 48.00 38.86 7.56
C ALA A 136 48.38 40.39 7.57
N ALA A 137 48.16 41.21 8.62
CA ALA A 137 47.70 40.96 10.01
C ALA A 137 47.07 42.21 10.73
N THR A 138 46.50 41.98 11.94
CA THR A 138 46.37 42.88 13.13
C THR A 138 45.57 44.20 13.16
N SER A 139 44.74 44.36 14.21
CA SER A 139 44.66 45.58 15.06
C SER A 139 44.09 45.29 16.48
N THR A 140 44.53 46.03 17.50
CA THR A 140 44.15 45.99 18.94
C THR A 140 44.48 47.37 19.60
N ASP A 141 44.17 47.75 20.85
CA ASP A 141 43.43 47.14 21.99
C ASP A 141 42.20 48.05 22.34
N ASP A 142 41.90 48.72 23.48
CA ASP A 142 42.36 48.80 24.90
C ASP A 142 41.32 49.64 25.73
N LYS A 143 41.16 49.64 27.08
CA LYS A 143 41.63 48.82 28.23
C LYS A 143 40.74 49.07 29.49
N ALA A 144 40.49 48.03 30.31
CA ALA A 144 40.09 48.10 31.75
C ALA A 144 38.72 48.77 32.12
N THR A 145 38.14 48.63 33.33
CA THR A 145 38.63 48.12 34.64
C THR A 145 37.52 47.42 35.48
N THR A 146 37.92 46.69 36.54
CA THR A 146 37.16 45.76 37.41
C THR A 146 36.45 46.35 38.66
N THR A 147 35.53 45.58 39.30
CA THR A 147 35.47 45.26 40.76
C THR A 147 34.47 44.08 41.00
N ALA A 148 34.54 43.34 42.12
CA ALA A 148 33.90 42.02 42.31
C ALA A 148 33.39 41.67 43.74
N ALA A 149 32.60 40.59 43.86
CA ALA A 149 32.30 39.75 45.05
C ALA A 149 31.61 38.44 44.58
N THR A 150 32.19 37.23 44.69
CA THR A 150 32.17 36.24 45.82
C THR A 150 30.76 35.81 46.28
N SER A 151 30.44 34.53 46.52
CA SER A 151 31.30 33.43 47.03
C SER A 151 30.79 31.98 46.76
N THR A 152 31.72 31.05 46.48
CA THR A 152 31.88 29.66 47.01
C THR A 152 30.72 28.62 47.00
N ASP A 153 30.93 27.30 46.86
CA ASP A 153 32.05 26.37 46.53
C ASP A 153 31.44 24.93 46.48
N ASP A 154 32.03 23.81 46.01
CA ASP A 154 33.28 23.48 45.30
C ASP A 154 33.00 22.27 44.35
N LYS A 155 33.94 21.94 43.44
CA LYS A 155 34.39 20.60 42.96
C LYS A 155 33.50 19.33 42.81
N ALA A 156 33.84 18.35 41.94
CA ALA A 156 34.98 18.21 40.99
C ALA A 156 34.79 17.09 39.93
N THR A 157 35.27 17.37 38.72
CA THR A 157 36.14 16.56 37.81
C THR A 157 36.58 15.13 38.21
N THR A 158 36.86 14.15 37.34
CA THR A 158 36.67 13.78 35.89
C THR A 158 37.71 12.67 35.56
N THR A 159 37.66 12.12 34.33
CA THR A 159 38.79 11.52 33.59
C THR A 159 38.99 10.00 33.76
N ALA A 160 39.44 9.35 32.68
CA ALA A 160 39.45 7.91 32.47
C ALA A 160 40.87 7.35 32.19
N ALA A 161 40.89 6.04 31.82
CA ALA A 161 41.90 5.32 31.03
C ALA A 161 42.94 4.40 31.74
N THR A 162 42.98 3.17 31.19
CA THR A 162 44.14 2.28 30.97
C THR A 162 44.86 1.54 32.12
N SER A 163 44.57 0.23 32.19
CA SER A 163 45.52 -0.88 31.86
C SER A 163 46.20 -1.72 32.97
N THR A 164 46.61 -2.92 32.52
CA THR A 164 47.48 -3.96 33.13
C THR A 164 46.90 -4.90 34.20
N ASP A 165 47.37 -6.15 34.09
CA ASP A 165 46.97 -7.35 34.85
C ASP A 165 47.35 -7.31 36.34
N ASP A 166 46.67 -8.13 37.15
CA ASP A 166 47.42 -9.13 37.94
C ASP A 166 46.59 -10.40 38.25
N LYS A 167 47.27 -11.46 38.68
CA LYS A 167 46.80 -12.86 38.70
C LYS A 167 46.88 -13.46 40.10
N ALA A 168 45.72 -13.79 40.69
CA ALA A 168 45.62 -14.59 41.91
C ALA A 168 44.46 -15.59 41.85
N ALA A 169 44.57 -16.73 42.54
CA ALA A 169 43.61 -17.83 42.52
C ALA A 169 43.46 -18.49 43.91
N THR A 170 42.55 -19.47 44.02
CA THR A 170 42.11 -20.19 45.25
C THR A 170 41.25 -19.33 46.20
N THR A 171 40.28 -19.85 46.95
CA THR A 171 39.74 -21.22 47.22
C THR A 171 38.22 -21.23 46.99
N ALA A 172 37.55 -22.24 46.40
CA ALA A 172 37.47 -23.68 46.71
C ALA A 172 36.60 -24.03 47.95
N ASP A 173 35.38 -24.51 47.69
CA ASP A 173 34.51 -25.37 48.53
C ASP A 173 33.41 -25.92 47.60
N THR A 174 33.56 -27.10 46.98
CA THR A 174 33.00 -28.40 47.42
C THR A 174 31.49 -28.46 47.69
N SER A 175 30.77 -29.10 46.78
CA SER A 175 29.94 -30.25 47.15
C SER A 175 30.18 -31.39 46.16
N THR A 176 30.25 -32.62 46.67
CA THR A 176 30.32 -33.86 45.88
C THR A 176 29.35 -34.88 46.48
N ASP A 177 29.26 -36.03 45.82
CA ASP A 177 28.72 -37.32 46.27
C ASP A 177 27.23 -37.63 45.93
N ASP A 178 26.88 -38.80 45.37
CA ASP A 178 27.72 -39.79 44.64
C ASP A 178 26.87 -40.85 43.88
N LYS A 179 27.58 -41.69 43.10
CA LYS A 179 27.45 -43.17 42.98
C LYS A 179 26.50 -43.82 41.95
N THR A 180 27.15 -44.21 40.84
CA THR A 180 27.21 -45.60 40.27
C THR A 180 25.97 -46.23 39.61
N ALA A 181 26.11 -47.19 38.67
CA ALA A 181 27.28 -47.97 38.20
C ALA A 181 27.39 -47.96 36.65
N THR A 182 28.56 -47.86 35.98
CA THR A 182 29.66 -48.86 35.76
C THR A 182 29.21 -50.19 35.14
N THR A 183 29.97 -50.90 34.28
CA THR A 183 31.40 -50.90 33.84
C THR A 183 31.47 -51.62 32.46
N VAL A 184 32.48 -51.64 31.56
CA VAL A 184 33.85 -51.07 31.32
C VAL A 184 34.17 -51.33 29.82
N GLY A 185 35.15 -50.79 29.08
CA GLY A 185 36.15 -49.72 29.27
C GLY A 185 37.48 -50.04 28.51
N THR A 186 38.51 -49.20 28.63
CA THR A 186 39.95 -49.38 28.19
C THR A 186 40.22 -49.57 26.67
N SER A 187 41.37 -49.24 26.05
CA SER A 187 42.61 -48.44 26.30
C SER A 187 43.51 -48.56 25.04
N ASP A 188 44.54 -47.76 24.69
CA ASP A 188 45.16 -46.49 25.14
C ASP A 188 45.96 -45.94 23.90
N ASN A 189 45.97 -44.66 23.51
CA ASN A 189 46.72 -43.49 24.04
C ASN A 189 48.08 -43.17 23.34
N ASN A 190 48.39 -41.87 23.22
CA ASN A 190 49.71 -41.21 23.06
C ASN A 190 50.46 -41.11 21.69
N ASN A 191 50.35 -39.92 21.07
CA ASN A 191 51.42 -38.92 20.85
C ASN A 191 52.76 -39.23 20.10
N SER A 192 53.08 -38.42 19.08
CA SER A 192 54.37 -37.67 18.96
C SER A 192 54.30 -36.54 17.91
N THR A 193 55.16 -35.52 18.01
CA THR A 193 55.24 -34.33 17.14
C THR A 193 56.59 -34.21 16.38
N THR A 194 56.78 -33.08 15.66
CA THR A 194 58.03 -32.51 15.08
C THR A 194 58.65 -33.07 13.78
N ALA A 195 58.28 -32.43 12.66
CA ALA A 195 59.10 -31.55 11.81
C ALA A 195 60.37 -32.02 11.03
N SER A 196 60.53 -31.38 9.84
CA SER A 196 61.77 -30.98 9.13
C SER A 196 62.34 -31.82 7.96
N ASP A 197 62.10 -31.26 6.75
CA ASP A 197 63.08 -30.92 5.68
C ASP A 197 63.60 -31.96 4.64
N LYS A 198 63.34 -31.62 3.35
CA LYS A 198 64.19 -31.76 2.14
C LYS A 198 64.62 -33.13 1.53
N ASP A 199 64.05 -33.40 0.34
CA ASP A 199 64.71 -33.32 -1.01
C ASP A 199 64.83 -34.54 -1.96
N VAL A 200 64.79 -34.21 -3.26
CA VAL A 200 65.31 -34.90 -4.48
C VAL A 200 64.90 -36.37 -4.81
N SER A 201 63.92 -36.45 -5.72
CA SER A 201 63.94 -37.21 -7.01
C SER A 201 63.73 -38.74 -7.11
N SER A 202 62.72 -39.07 -7.93
CA SER A 202 62.59 -40.18 -8.88
C SER A 202 63.16 -41.59 -8.60
N SER A 203 62.25 -42.56 -8.57
CA SER A 203 62.43 -43.82 -9.33
C SER A 203 61.08 -44.30 -9.86
N ALA A 204 61.10 -45.03 -10.98
CA ALA A 204 59.91 -45.25 -11.81
C ALA A 204 59.20 -46.59 -11.53
N GLN A 205 57.94 -46.65 -11.96
CA GLN A 205 57.18 -47.86 -12.29
C GLN A 205 57.07 -48.97 -11.23
N LYS A 206 55.85 -49.16 -10.73
CA LYS A 206 55.29 -50.51 -10.66
C LYS A 206 53.86 -50.56 -11.19
N SER A 207 53.74 -50.81 -12.49
CA SER A 207 52.45 -51.15 -13.11
C SER A 207 51.87 -52.37 -12.41
N GLN A 208 50.72 -52.23 -11.74
CA GLN A 208 49.82 -53.35 -11.58
C GLN A 208 48.92 -53.40 -12.81
N THR A 209 49.34 -54.19 -13.79
CA THR A 209 48.49 -54.53 -14.93
C THR A 209 47.36 -55.42 -14.42
N ILE A 210 46.19 -54.83 -14.18
CA ILE A 210 44.94 -55.60 -14.11
C ILE A 210 44.50 -55.82 -15.56
N ASP A 211 44.83 -56.99 -16.11
CA ASP A 211 44.37 -57.44 -17.42
C ASP A 211 42.85 -57.72 -17.39
N ASN A 212 42.03 -56.66 -17.42
CA ASN A 212 40.57 -56.73 -17.57
C ASN A 212 40.11 -56.54 -19.02
N ASN A 213 40.96 -56.88 -20.00
CA ASN A 213 40.53 -56.99 -21.40
C ASN A 213 39.75 -58.30 -21.64
N SER A 214 38.56 -58.40 -21.04
CA SER A 214 37.58 -59.44 -21.33
C SER A 214 36.14 -59.01 -21.05
N LYS A 215 35.45 -58.70 -22.15
CA LYS A 215 33.99 -58.80 -22.31
C LYS A 215 33.09 -58.11 -21.28
N THR A 216 32.77 -56.83 -21.51
CA THR A 216 31.49 -56.25 -21.06
C THR A 216 30.26 -57.04 -21.58
N ALA A 217 30.39 -57.69 -22.76
CA ALA A 217 29.31 -58.43 -23.42
C ALA A 217 28.82 -59.70 -22.69
N ASP A 218 29.65 -60.41 -21.92
CA ASP A 218 29.20 -61.60 -21.17
C ASP A 218 28.40 -61.22 -19.92
N THR A 219 28.66 -60.05 -19.32
CA THR A 219 27.95 -59.56 -18.13
C THR A 219 26.53 -59.07 -18.43
N THR A 220 26.32 -58.42 -19.58
CA THR A 220 25.01 -57.83 -19.93
C THR A 220 23.95 -58.91 -20.12
N ALA A 221 24.24 -59.94 -20.93
CA ALA A 221 23.28 -61.02 -21.19
C ALA A 221 22.91 -61.82 -19.93
N ALA A 222 23.81 -61.90 -18.94
CA ALA A 222 23.53 -62.50 -17.63
C ALA A 222 22.59 -61.63 -16.78
N LEU A 223 22.77 -60.30 -16.80
CA LEU A 223 21.88 -59.36 -16.11
C LEU A 223 20.46 -59.37 -16.73
N GLU A 224 20.35 -59.42 -18.05
CA GLU A 224 19.05 -59.56 -18.72
C GLU A 224 18.34 -60.87 -18.39
N ALA A 225 19.07 -61.98 -18.35
CA ALA A 225 18.52 -63.26 -17.91
C ALA A 225 18.08 -63.25 -16.44
N SER A 226 18.59 -62.32 -15.61
CA SER A 226 18.22 -62.18 -14.20
C SER A 226 16.99 -61.30 -13.95
N SER A 227 16.54 -60.50 -14.92
CA SER A 227 15.42 -59.56 -14.74
C SER A 227 14.60 -59.34 -16.01
N LYS A 228 13.29 -59.64 -15.93
CA LYS A 228 12.29 -59.37 -16.99
C LYS A 228 12.20 -57.89 -17.40
N ASN A 229 12.71 -56.99 -16.56
CA ASN A 229 12.66 -55.54 -16.72
C ASN A 229 13.88 -54.98 -17.48
N LEU A 230 14.80 -55.81 -17.98
CA LEU A 230 15.90 -55.38 -18.85
C LEU A 230 15.70 -55.86 -20.28
N LYS A 231 15.96 -54.99 -21.27
CA LYS A 231 15.95 -55.34 -22.69
C LYS A 231 17.07 -54.62 -23.45
N THR A 232 17.76 -55.33 -24.33
CA THR A 232 18.81 -54.78 -25.19
C THR A 232 18.28 -54.56 -26.60
N ILE A 233 18.40 -53.31 -27.06
CA ILE A 233 18.01 -52.85 -28.39
C ILE A 233 19.22 -52.17 -29.00
N ASP A 234 19.59 -52.56 -30.22
CA ASP A 234 20.74 -52.04 -30.97
C ASP A 234 22.08 -52.00 -30.19
N GLY A 235 22.25 -52.98 -29.29
CA GLY A 235 23.46 -53.14 -28.47
C GLY A 235 23.49 -52.32 -27.17
N LYS A 236 22.42 -51.58 -26.86
CA LYS A 236 22.25 -50.83 -25.59
C LYS A 236 21.15 -51.48 -24.75
N THR A 237 21.39 -51.63 -23.45
CA THR A 237 20.42 -52.20 -22.49
C THR A 237 19.59 -51.11 -21.84
N TYR A 238 18.29 -51.33 -21.70
CA TYR A 238 17.33 -50.37 -21.16
C TYR A 238 16.50 -51.02 -20.04
N TYR A 239 16.14 -50.24 -19.02
CA TYR A 239 15.16 -50.68 -18.02
C TYR A 239 13.74 -50.36 -18.47
N TYR A 240 12.89 -51.37 -18.53
CA TYR A 240 11.47 -51.30 -18.83
C TYR A 240 10.65 -51.54 -17.55
N ASP A 241 9.67 -50.70 -17.25
CA ASP A 241 8.73 -50.94 -16.16
C ASP A 241 7.61 -51.94 -16.54
N ASP A 242 6.65 -52.13 -15.64
CA ASP A 242 5.53 -53.07 -15.84
C ASP A 242 4.48 -52.56 -16.85
N ASP A 243 4.53 -51.28 -17.24
CA ASP A 243 3.75 -50.66 -18.32
C ASP A 243 4.52 -50.60 -19.66
N ASP A 244 5.64 -51.34 -19.73
CA ASP A 244 6.56 -51.46 -20.86
C ASP A 244 7.18 -50.13 -21.32
N GLN A 245 7.36 -49.17 -20.41
CA GLN A 245 8.03 -47.88 -20.66
C GLN A 245 9.50 -47.90 -20.24
N VAL A 246 10.37 -47.31 -21.08
CA VAL A 246 11.79 -47.11 -20.76
C VAL A 246 11.95 -46.08 -19.64
N LYS A 247 12.62 -46.47 -18.55
CA LYS A 247 13.06 -45.54 -17.51
C LYS A 247 14.39 -44.90 -17.88
N LYS A 248 14.46 -43.58 -17.68
CA LYS A 248 15.66 -42.74 -17.79
C LYS A 248 15.96 -42.10 -16.43
N ASN A 249 17.19 -41.67 -16.20
CA ASN A 249 17.66 -41.12 -14.93
C ASN A 249 17.28 -42.02 -13.74
N PHE A 250 17.51 -43.33 -13.89
CA PHE A 250 16.95 -44.34 -13.01
C PHE A 250 18.04 -45.29 -12.49
N ALA A 251 18.16 -45.40 -11.17
CA ALA A 251 19.07 -46.35 -10.52
C ALA A 251 18.28 -47.49 -9.88
N THR A 252 18.75 -48.73 -10.04
CA THR A 252 18.15 -49.93 -9.45
C THR A 252 19.21 -50.96 -9.10
N VAL A 253 18.85 -51.96 -8.28
CA VAL A 253 19.74 -53.08 -7.93
C VAL A 253 19.22 -54.36 -8.58
N ILE A 254 20.00 -54.94 -9.49
CA ILE A 254 19.71 -56.19 -10.19
C ILE A 254 20.90 -57.14 -10.00
N ASP A 255 20.61 -58.38 -9.58
CA ASP A 255 21.61 -59.40 -9.19
C ASP A 255 22.69 -58.86 -8.23
N GLY A 256 22.27 -58.04 -7.26
CA GLY A 256 23.17 -57.42 -6.27
C GLY A 256 24.04 -56.27 -6.79
N LYS A 257 23.98 -55.93 -8.08
CA LYS A 257 24.72 -54.81 -8.68
C LYS A 257 23.83 -53.58 -8.80
N VAL A 258 24.37 -52.42 -8.45
CA VAL A 258 23.75 -51.13 -8.78
C VAL A 258 23.91 -50.91 -10.28
N LEU A 259 22.80 -50.62 -10.97
CA LEU A 259 22.75 -50.26 -12.38
C LEU A 259 22.11 -48.87 -12.51
N TYR A 260 22.72 -47.99 -13.30
CA TYR A 260 22.19 -46.66 -13.60
C TYR A 260 21.84 -46.55 -15.10
N PHE A 261 20.61 -46.10 -15.37
CA PHE A 261 20.08 -45.88 -16.70
C PHE A 261 20.05 -44.38 -16.98
N ASP A 262 20.82 -43.98 -17.99
CA ASP A 262 21.15 -42.60 -18.34
C ASP A 262 19.92 -41.68 -18.46
N LYS A 263 20.12 -40.40 -18.11
CA LYS A 263 19.10 -39.35 -18.13
C LYS A 263 18.62 -39.04 -19.54
N GLU A 264 19.52 -38.95 -20.51
CA GLU A 264 19.17 -38.51 -21.87
C GLU A 264 18.74 -39.68 -22.77
N THR A 265 19.49 -40.77 -22.76
CA THR A 265 19.24 -41.92 -23.63
C THR A 265 18.39 -43.01 -22.98
N GLY A 266 18.42 -43.17 -21.66
CA GLY A 266 17.81 -44.31 -20.95
C GLY A 266 18.61 -45.61 -21.02
N ALA A 267 19.77 -45.61 -21.69
CA ALA A 267 20.63 -46.78 -21.77
C ALA A 267 21.39 -47.00 -20.45
N LEU A 268 21.73 -48.25 -20.14
CA LEU A 268 22.62 -48.61 -19.04
C LEU A 268 23.97 -47.90 -19.25
N ALA A 269 24.30 -47.00 -18.34
CA ALA A 269 25.59 -46.36 -18.28
C ALA A 269 26.65 -47.33 -17.72
N ASP A 270 27.91 -47.11 -18.07
CA ASP A 270 29.00 -47.73 -17.33
C ASP A 270 29.16 -47.02 -15.99
N THR A 271 29.35 -47.79 -14.92
CA THR A 271 29.45 -47.29 -13.54
C THR A 271 30.74 -47.79 -12.86
N ASN A 272 31.70 -48.32 -13.62
CA ASN A 272 32.98 -48.78 -13.09
C ASN A 272 34.02 -47.65 -12.95
N ASP A 273 33.88 -46.59 -13.75
CA ASP A 273 34.79 -45.43 -13.75
C ASP A 273 34.19 -44.22 -13.02
N TYR A 274 35.01 -43.45 -12.30
CA TYR A 274 34.60 -42.19 -11.70
C TYR A 274 34.20 -41.16 -12.76
N GLN A 275 33.08 -40.47 -12.53
CA GLN A 275 32.57 -39.41 -13.41
C GLN A 275 33.21 -38.04 -13.10
N PHE A 276 34.41 -38.05 -12.50
CA PHE A 276 35.25 -36.89 -12.22
C PHE A 276 36.71 -37.27 -12.52
N LEU A 277 37.54 -36.28 -12.86
CA LEU A 277 38.95 -36.52 -13.15
C LEU A 277 39.72 -36.86 -11.86
N GLU A 278 40.40 -38.01 -11.83
CA GLU A 278 41.25 -38.40 -10.69
C GLU A 278 42.53 -37.54 -10.64
N GLY A 279 42.66 -36.72 -9.60
CA GLY A 279 43.88 -35.95 -9.35
C GLY A 279 43.70 -34.84 -8.31
N LEU A 280 44.80 -34.17 -7.97
CA LEU A 280 44.82 -32.90 -7.26
C LEU A 280 45.83 -31.97 -7.96
N THR A 281 45.39 -30.77 -8.33
CA THR A 281 46.25 -29.70 -8.87
C THR A 281 46.75 -28.80 -7.73
N SER A 282 47.89 -28.15 -7.93
CA SER A 282 48.45 -27.18 -6.99
C SER A 282 48.35 -25.78 -7.57
N GLU A 283 47.39 -24.99 -7.10
CA GLU A 283 47.15 -23.62 -7.57
C GLU A 283 48.34 -22.67 -7.33
N ASN A 284 49.24 -23.02 -6.40
CA ASN A 284 50.42 -22.22 -6.05
C ASN A 284 51.41 -22.09 -7.22
N ASN A 285 51.65 -20.85 -7.66
CA ASN A 285 52.52 -20.51 -8.78
C ASN A 285 53.20 -19.14 -8.56
N THR A 286 53.91 -18.61 -9.57
CA THR A 286 54.69 -17.35 -9.44
C THR A 286 53.84 -16.09 -9.24
N TYR A 287 52.54 -16.09 -9.56
CA TYR A 287 51.63 -14.97 -9.26
C TYR A 287 51.12 -15.02 -7.82
N THR A 288 51.13 -16.19 -7.16
CA THR A 288 50.46 -16.40 -5.87
C THR A 288 51.05 -15.58 -4.72
N GLU A 289 52.37 -15.32 -4.72
CA GLU A 289 52.98 -14.50 -3.66
C GLU A 289 52.58 -13.01 -3.77
N HIS A 290 52.50 -12.51 -5.01
CA HIS A 290 52.16 -11.12 -5.35
C HIS A 290 50.66 -10.82 -5.20
N ASN A 291 49.82 -11.72 -5.75
CA ASN A 291 48.35 -11.62 -5.68
C ASN A 291 47.78 -11.98 -4.30
N ALA A 292 48.59 -12.51 -3.37
CA ALA A 292 48.15 -12.65 -1.98
C ALA A 292 47.82 -11.28 -1.37
N SER A 293 46.77 -11.19 -0.56
CA SER A 293 46.42 -9.95 0.15
C SER A 293 47.57 -9.47 1.05
N VAL A 294 47.66 -8.14 1.26
CA VAL A 294 48.56 -7.54 2.27
C VAL A 294 48.19 -7.93 3.70
N GLY A 295 46.91 -8.27 3.95
CA GLY A 295 46.39 -8.53 5.28
C GLY A 295 45.07 -9.31 5.28
N THR A 296 44.61 -9.64 6.49
CA THR A 296 43.36 -10.40 6.73
C THR A 296 42.38 -9.58 7.58
N THR A 297 42.47 -8.26 7.52
CA THR A 297 41.59 -7.30 8.21
C THR A 297 40.69 -6.59 7.21
N SER A 298 39.62 -5.96 7.71
CA SER A 298 38.72 -5.06 6.96
C SER A 298 39.46 -4.14 6.00
N ASP A 299 40.54 -3.54 6.46
CA ASP A 299 41.29 -2.49 5.74
C ASP A 299 42.00 -3.01 4.48
N SER A 300 42.00 -4.34 4.26
CA SER A 300 42.53 -4.98 3.05
C SER A 300 41.44 -5.33 2.01
N TYR A 301 40.15 -5.13 2.32
CA TYR A 301 39.01 -5.59 1.52
C TYR A 301 37.81 -4.63 1.55
N THR A 302 37.13 -4.40 0.42
CA THR A 302 35.74 -3.90 0.47
C THR A 302 34.85 -5.04 0.96
N ASN A 303 34.09 -4.77 2.02
CA ASN A 303 33.36 -5.77 2.80
C ASN A 303 32.08 -5.15 3.38
N VAL A 304 31.13 -6.00 3.78
CA VAL A 304 29.93 -5.63 4.54
C VAL A 304 30.01 -6.38 5.86
N ASP A 305 30.16 -5.66 6.98
CA ASP A 305 30.30 -6.22 8.33
C ASP A 305 31.33 -7.37 8.45
N GLY A 306 32.44 -7.25 7.72
CA GLY A 306 33.50 -8.26 7.64
C GLY A 306 33.27 -9.39 6.63
N TYR A 307 32.09 -9.48 6.02
CA TYR A 307 31.77 -10.43 4.94
C TYR A 307 32.23 -9.90 3.58
N LEU A 308 32.70 -10.83 2.73
CA LEU A 308 33.05 -10.55 1.34
C LEU A 308 31.86 -10.86 0.42
N THR A 309 31.63 -10.00 -0.57
CA THR A 309 30.64 -10.19 -1.63
C THR A 309 31.33 -10.61 -2.93
N ALA A 310 30.57 -10.90 -3.99
CA ALA A 310 31.14 -11.17 -5.31
C ALA A 310 31.89 -9.95 -5.87
N ASP A 311 31.33 -8.74 -5.68
CA ASP A 311 31.95 -7.45 -5.96
C ASP A 311 33.00 -6.99 -4.92
N SER A 312 33.48 -7.84 -4.02
CA SER A 312 34.58 -7.46 -3.13
C SER A 312 35.87 -7.18 -3.91
N TRP A 313 36.46 -6.02 -3.67
CA TRP A 313 37.82 -5.67 -4.07
C TRP A 313 38.75 -5.85 -2.89
N TYR A 314 40.02 -6.13 -3.15
CA TYR A 314 41.04 -6.34 -2.12
C TYR A 314 42.37 -5.71 -2.53
N ARG A 315 43.29 -5.55 -1.57
CA ARG A 315 44.64 -5.07 -1.81
C ARG A 315 45.63 -6.24 -1.92
N PRO A 316 46.07 -6.65 -3.12
CA PRO A 316 47.20 -7.58 -3.27
C PRO A 316 48.49 -6.95 -2.75
N LYS A 317 49.53 -7.75 -2.46
CA LYS A 317 50.83 -7.22 -2.01
C LYS A 317 51.54 -6.42 -3.09
N ASP A 318 51.49 -6.87 -4.33
CA ASP A 318 52.10 -6.19 -5.47
C ASP A 318 51.09 -6.07 -6.63
N ILE A 319 51.28 -5.05 -7.45
CA ILE A 319 50.54 -4.77 -8.67
C ILE A 319 51.45 -5.04 -9.87
N LEU A 320 50.94 -5.72 -10.90
CA LEU A 320 51.67 -6.01 -12.13
C LEU A 320 51.58 -4.83 -13.10
N VAL A 321 52.20 -3.70 -12.73
CA VAL A 321 52.12 -2.41 -13.43
C VAL A 321 52.39 -2.58 -14.93
N ASN A 322 51.43 -2.10 -15.74
CA ASN A 322 51.40 -2.19 -17.21
C ASN A 322 51.64 -3.62 -17.76
N GLY A 323 51.20 -4.64 -17.02
CA GLY A 323 51.36 -6.06 -17.39
C GLY A 323 52.82 -6.57 -17.31
N GLN A 324 53.75 -5.80 -16.72
CA GLN A 324 55.20 -6.01 -16.93
C GLN A 324 56.04 -6.10 -15.65
N ASN A 325 55.80 -5.24 -14.65
CA ASN A 325 56.65 -5.17 -13.45
C ASN A 325 55.79 -5.26 -12.19
N TRP A 326 56.18 -6.12 -11.24
CA TRP A 326 55.57 -6.15 -9.92
C TRP A 326 56.11 -4.99 -9.06
N GLU A 327 55.22 -4.12 -8.61
CA GLU A 327 55.51 -3.04 -7.67
C GLU A 327 54.57 -3.13 -6.47
N SER A 328 55.07 -2.97 -5.24
CA SER A 328 54.27 -3.17 -4.03
C SER A 328 53.14 -2.14 -3.89
N SER A 329 51.96 -2.62 -3.52
CA SER A 329 50.71 -1.86 -3.58
C SER A 329 50.65 -0.71 -2.56
N LYS A 330 50.01 0.39 -2.97
CA LYS A 330 49.57 1.49 -2.11
C LYS A 330 48.21 1.19 -1.49
N ASP A 331 47.79 2.01 -0.54
CA ASP A 331 46.56 1.80 0.23
C ASP A 331 45.29 1.92 -0.66
N ASP A 332 45.41 2.60 -1.80
CA ASP A 332 44.39 2.79 -2.84
C ASP A 332 44.49 1.82 -4.04
N ASP A 333 45.54 0.99 -4.12
CA ASP A 333 45.75 0.01 -5.21
C ASP A 333 44.90 -1.27 -5.03
N LEU A 334 43.57 -1.10 -4.95
CA LEU A 334 42.61 -2.20 -4.89
C LEU A 334 42.44 -2.89 -6.26
N ARG A 335 42.10 -4.19 -6.24
CA ARG A 335 41.73 -5.02 -7.41
C ARG A 335 40.53 -5.91 -7.08
N PRO A 336 39.66 -6.29 -8.03
CA PRO A 336 38.52 -7.14 -7.76
C PRO A 336 38.98 -8.55 -7.38
N LEU A 337 38.36 -9.17 -6.37
CA LEU A 337 38.69 -10.52 -5.90
C LEU A 337 38.60 -11.55 -7.05
N LEU A 338 37.57 -11.40 -7.89
CA LEU A 338 37.29 -12.21 -9.09
C LEU A 338 38.34 -12.11 -10.21
N MET A 339 39.37 -11.26 -10.07
CA MET A 339 40.56 -11.30 -10.93
C MET A 339 41.49 -12.48 -10.60
N THR A 340 41.40 -13.01 -9.36
CA THR A 340 42.43 -13.90 -8.78
C THR A 340 41.88 -15.08 -7.99
N TRP A 341 40.59 -15.08 -7.65
CA TRP A 341 39.91 -16.16 -6.94
C TRP A 341 38.44 -16.27 -7.38
N TRP A 342 37.90 -17.48 -7.39
CA TRP A 342 36.51 -17.79 -7.74
C TRP A 342 35.96 -18.85 -6.76
N PRO A 343 34.65 -18.86 -6.45
CA PRO A 343 34.06 -19.84 -5.55
C PRO A 343 34.11 -21.27 -6.11
N ASP A 344 34.06 -21.40 -7.44
CA ASP A 344 34.13 -22.66 -8.16
C ASP A 344 34.67 -22.46 -9.59
N LYS A 345 34.94 -23.59 -10.24
CA LYS A 345 35.48 -23.67 -11.60
C LYS A 345 34.51 -23.17 -12.67
N ALA A 346 33.20 -23.30 -12.47
CA ALA A 346 32.21 -22.82 -13.44
C ALA A 346 32.20 -21.30 -13.48
N THR A 347 32.28 -20.66 -12.32
CA THR A 347 32.41 -19.21 -12.15
C THR A 347 33.71 -18.69 -12.75
N GLN A 348 34.84 -19.41 -12.57
CA GLN A 348 36.11 -19.09 -13.23
C GLN A 348 36.00 -19.17 -14.77
N VAL A 349 35.38 -20.21 -15.29
CA VAL A 349 35.13 -20.39 -16.74
C VAL A 349 34.26 -19.26 -17.29
N ASN A 350 33.21 -18.88 -16.58
CA ASN A 350 32.33 -17.78 -16.98
C ASN A 350 33.09 -16.43 -16.96
N TYR A 351 33.89 -16.16 -15.91
CA TYR A 351 34.73 -14.97 -15.81
C TYR A 351 35.70 -14.85 -16.99
N LEU A 352 36.39 -15.95 -17.34
CA LEU A 352 37.32 -15.97 -18.48
C LEU A 352 36.59 -15.75 -19.82
N ASN A 353 35.44 -16.38 -20.02
CA ASN A 353 34.62 -16.20 -21.22
C ASN A 353 34.00 -14.80 -21.35
N ALA A 354 33.80 -14.08 -20.24
CA ALA A 354 33.39 -12.67 -20.22
C ALA A 354 34.58 -11.73 -20.49
N MET A 355 35.68 -11.89 -19.76
CA MET A 355 36.82 -10.96 -19.78
C MET A 355 37.78 -11.15 -20.96
N LYS A 356 37.71 -12.27 -21.71
CA LYS A 356 38.55 -12.51 -22.91
C LYS A 356 38.45 -11.43 -24.00
N TYR A 357 37.45 -10.54 -23.96
CA TYR A 357 37.41 -9.37 -24.86
C TYR A 357 38.67 -8.48 -24.72
N LEU A 358 39.32 -8.52 -23.56
CA LEU A 358 40.56 -7.79 -23.27
C LEU A 358 41.79 -8.36 -24.01
N ASP A 359 41.78 -9.64 -24.42
CA ASP A 359 42.83 -10.23 -25.27
C ASP A 359 42.29 -10.59 -26.65
N ALA A 360 42.66 -9.77 -27.64
CA ALA A 360 42.28 -9.98 -29.05
C ALA A 360 42.67 -11.37 -29.60
N THR A 361 43.67 -12.04 -29.01
CA THR A 361 44.15 -13.36 -29.44
C THR A 361 43.32 -14.53 -28.90
N GLU A 362 42.58 -14.35 -27.80
CA GLU A 362 41.73 -15.37 -27.17
C GLU A 362 40.24 -15.22 -27.56
N THR A 363 39.91 -14.31 -28.48
CA THR A 363 38.51 -13.98 -28.84
C THR A 363 37.69 -15.18 -29.33
N GLU A 364 38.28 -16.09 -30.11
CA GLU A 364 37.65 -17.35 -30.57
C GLU A 364 37.72 -18.49 -29.53
N THR A 365 38.53 -18.38 -28.48
CA THR A 365 38.65 -19.40 -27.43
C THR A 365 37.36 -19.48 -26.60
N VAL A 366 36.89 -20.69 -26.30
CA VAL A 366 35.75 -20.92 -25.41
C VAL A 366 36.22 -21.84 -24.30
N TYR A 367 36.31 -21.29 -23.08
CA TYR A 367 36.68 -22.07 -21.89
C TYR A 367 35.48 -22.90 -21.41
N THR A 368 35.76 -24.07 -20.83
CA THR A 368 34.77 -25.04 -20.41
C THR A 368 35.11 -25.63 -19.03
N SER A 369 34.13 -26.28 -18.40
CA SER A 369 34.40 -27.03 -17.15
C SER A 369 35.23 -28.32 -17.37
N ASP A 370 35.50 -28.72 -18.62
CA ASP A 370 36.35 -29.87 -18.96
C ASP A 370 37.85 -29.49 -19.02
N ASP A 371 38.18 -28.23 -19.27
CA ASP A 371 39.56 -27.73 -19.34
C ASP A 371 40.33 -27.94 -18.02
N SER A 372 41.65 -28.14 -18.07
CA SER A 372 42.43 -28.36 -16.85
C SER A 372 42.53 -27.09 -15.99
N GLN A 373 42.57 -27.26 -14.67
CA GLN A 373 42.65 -26.14 -13.72
C GLN A 373 43.89 -25.26 -13.99
N ASP A 374 45.04 -25.88 -14.32
CA ASP A 374 46.26 -25.18 -14.74
C ASP A 374 46.05 -24.29 -15.98
N ALA A 375 45.21 -24.70 -16.94
CA ALA A 375 44.92 -23.94 -18.15
C ALA A 375 44.04 -22.72 -17.84
N LEU A 376 43.00 -22.89 -17.01
CA LEU A 376 42.12 -21.80 -16.58
C LEU A 376 42.88 -20.76 -15.72
N ASN A 377 43.72 -21.22 -14.79
CA ASN A 377 44.59 -20.35 -13.98
C ASN A 377 45.56 -19.55 -14.85
N LYS A 378 46.15 -20.17 -15.89
CA LYS A 378 47.03 -19.48 -16.83
C LYS A 378 46.27 -18.48 -17.71
N ALA A 379 45.06 -18.81 -18.14
CA ALA A 379 44.20 -17.86 -18.85
C ALA A 379 43.89 -16.64 -17.97
N ALA A 380 43.58 -16.84 -16.68
CA ALA A 380 43.34 -15.75 -15.74
C ALA A 380 44.56 -14.83 -15.56
N GLN A 381 45.78 -15.38 -15.57
CA GLN A 381 47.02 -14.59 -15.55
C GLN A 381 47.20 -13.74 -16.82
N ASN A 382 46.87 -14.27 -18.00
CA ASN A 382 46.85 -13.48 -19.24
C ASN A 382 45.81 -12.34 -19.15
N ILE A 383 44.63 -12.60 -18.60
CA ILE A 383 43.59 -11.58 -18.39
C ILE A 383 44.06 -10.52 -17.37
N GLN A 384 44.72 -10.90 -16.27
CA GLN A 384 45.31 -9.95 -15.31
C GLN A 384 46.33 -9.02 -16.00
N VAL A 385 47.22 -9.56 -16.85
CA VAL A 385 48.16 -8.75 -17.65
C VAL A 385 47.42 -7.73 -18.51
N LYS A 386 46.33 -8.11 -19.16
CA LYS A 386 45.52 -7.21 -20.02
C LYS A 386 44.72 -6.18 -19.22
N ILE A 387 44.23 -6.55 -18.03
CA ILE A 387 43.60 -5.62 -17.08
C ILE A 387 44.61 -4.54 -16.67
N GLU A 388 45.83 -4.91 -16.27
CA GLU A 388 46.84 -3.94 -15.80
C GLU A 388 47.42 -3.08 -16.94
N GLU A 389 47.54 -3.63 -18.16
CA GLU A 389 47.80 -2.83 -19.38
C GLU A 389 46.72 -1.75 -19.57
N LYS A 390 45.43 -2.11 -19.50
CA LYS A 390 44.31 -1.17 -19.69
C LYS A 390 44.18 -0.16 -18.55
N ILE A 391 44.37 -0.56 -17.28
CA ILE A 391 44.44 0.37 -16.13
C ILE A 391 45.60 1.36 -16.34
N SER A 392 46.75 0.91 -16.82
CA SER A 392 47.91 1.78 -17.08
C SER A 392 47.70 2.72 -18.28
N GLN A 393 46.86 2.33 -19.25
CA GLN A 393 46.48 3.15 -20.40
C GLN A 393 45.42 4.21 -20.06
N GLU A 394 44.40 3.87 -19.25
CA GLU A 394 43.32 4.79 -18.89
C GLU A 394 43.60 5.60 -17.61
N GLY A 395 44.53 5.15 -16.76
CA GLY A 395 44.84 5.76 -15.47
C GLY A 395 43.76 5.59 -14.40
N GLN A 396 42.80 4.66 -14.61
CA GLN A 396 41.58 4.54 -13.81
C GLN A 396 40.99 3.12 -13.83
N THR A 397 40.12 2.80 -12.87
CA THR A 397 39.58 1.45 -12.64
C THR A 397 38.05 1.34 -12.71
N GLN A 398 37.31 2.43 -13.01
CA GLN A 398 35.85 2.39 -13.02
C GLN A 398 35.31 1.44 -14.10
N TRP A 399 35.92 1.41 -15.29
CA TRP A 399 35.54 0.46 -16.35
C TRP A 399 35.58 -1.00 -15.86
N LEU A 400 36.52 -1.33 -14.97
CA LEU A 400 36.69 -2.67 -14.43
C LEU A 400 35.66 -2.97 -13.34
N LYS A 401 35.24 -1.97 -12.56
CA LYS A 401 34.08 -2.12 -11.66
C LYS A 401 32.83 -2.39 -12.48
N ASP A 402 32.56 -1.56 -13.48
CA ASP A 402 31.38 -1.70 -14.35
C ASP A 402 31.33 -3.08 -15.02
N ASP A 403 32.47 -3.60 -15.50
CA ASP A 403 32.54 -4.93 -16.14
C ASP A 403 32.52 -6.10 -15.13
N ILE A 404 33.00 -5.90 -13.90
CA ILE A 404 32.89 -6.91 -12.83
C ILE A 404 31.46 -7.03 -12.34
N SER A 405 30.75 -5.93 -12.08
CA SER A 405 29.36 -6.01 -11.60
C SER A 405 28.43 -6.58 -12.67
N LYS A 406 28.57 -6.20 -13.95
CA LYS A 406 27.88 -6.90 -15.07
C LYS A 406 28.17 -8.39 -15.12
N PHE A 407 29.39 -8.81 -14.76
CA PHE A 407 29.74 -10.22 -14.66
C PHE A 407 29.02 -10.88 -13.47
N VAL A 408 29.01 -10.24 -12.29
CA VAL A 408 28.31 -10.72 -11.10
C VAL A 408 26.80 -10.86 -11.36
N ASP A 409 26.15 -9.82 -11.87
CA ASP A 409 24.73 -9.77 -12.25
C ASP A 409 24.33 -10.93 -13.18
N SER A 410 25.27 -11.41 -14.01
CA SER A 410 25.02 -12.50 -14.95
C SER A 410 25.11 -13.91 -14.34
N GLN A 411 25.60 -14.06 -13.10
CA GLN A 411 25.71 -15.37 -12.43
C GLN A 411 24.45 -15.68 -11.62
N SER A 412 23.81 -16.83 -11.88
CA SER A 412 22.55 -17.23 -11.22
C SER A 412 22.62 -17.37 -9.71
N ASN A 413 23.83 -17.52 -9.13
CA ASN A 413 24.05 -17.64 -7.68
C ASN A 413 24.15 -16.27 -6.97
N TRP A 414 24.21 -15.17 -7.74
CA TRP A 414 24.41 -13.80 -7.26
C TRP A 414 23.32 -12.85 -7.79
N ASN A 415 22.20 -13.41 -8.24
CA ASN A 415 21.03 -12.67 -8.68
C ASN A 415 19.73 -13.43 -8.33
N ILE A 416 18.60 -12.77 -8.60
CA ILE A 416 17.23 -13.20 -8.30
C ILE A 416 16.83 -14.59 -8.83
N ALA A 417 17.59 -15.19 -9.74
CA ALA A 417 17.37 -16.58 -10.17
C ALA A 417 17.64 -17.61 -9.05
N SER A 418 18.42 -17.26 -8.04
CA SER A 418 18.63 -18.09 -6.84
C SER A 418 17.59 -17.86 -5.74
N GLU A 419 16.88 -16.73 -5.78
CA GLU A 419 16.04 -16.23 -4.69
C GLU A 419 14.59 -16.75 -4.76
N SER A 420 14.30 -17.61 -5.73
CA SER A 420 13.00 -18.31 -5.89
C SER A 420 11.80 -17.39 -6.14
N LYS A 421 11.97 -16.32 -6.94
CA LYS A 421 10.93 -15.32 -7.26
C LYS A 421 9.55 -15.94 -7.52
N GLY A 422 8.57 -15.53 -6.72
CA GLY A 422 7.17 -15.93 -6.77
C GLY A 422 6.22 -14.86 -7.30
N THR A 423 4.95 -15.00 -6.96
CA THR A 423 3.84 -14.06 -7.29
C THR A 423 2.90 -13.85 -6.09
N ASP A 424 3.39 -14.18 -4.90
CA ASP A 424 2.74 -14.20 -3.60
C ASP A 424 3.12 -12.99 -2.73
N HIS A 425 4.03 -12.13 -3.21
CA HIS A 425 4.39 -10.82 -2.66
C HIS A 425 4.45 -9.80 -3.82
N LEU A 426 4.13 -8.52 -3.55
CA LEU A 426 3.99 -7.49 -4.60
C LEU A 426 5.27 -7.28 -5.42
N GLN A 427 6.44 -7.40 -4.80
CA GLN A 427 7.76 -7.28 -5.45
C GLN A 427 8.36 -8.64 -5.88
N GLY A 428 7.58 -9.73 -5.79
CA GLY A 428 7.96 -11.07 -6.26
C GLY A 428 8.69 -11.95 -5.24
N GLY A 429 8.79 -11.54 -3.98
CA GLY A 429 9.33 -12.33 -2.87
C GLY A 429 9.65 -11.45 -1.66
N ALA A 430 9.79 -12.06 -0.48
CA ALA A 430 10.16 -11.40 0.78
C ALA A 430 11.13 -12.28 1.59
N LEU A 431 11.92 -11.68 2.50
CA LEU A 431 12.95 -12.36 3.27
C LEU A 431 12.85 -12.04 4.77
N LEU A 432 12.46 -13.03 5.59
CA LEU A 432 12.42 -12.90 7.04
C LEU A 432 13.84 -12.89 7.66
N TYR A 433 14.21 -11.79 8.31
CA TYR A 433 15.45 -11.68 9.08
C TYR A 433 15.39 -12.50 10.39
N VAL A 434 16.24 -13.53 10.50
CA VAL A 434 16.31 -14.43 11.67
C VAL A 434 17.59 -14.25 12.48
N ASN A 435 17.50 -14.49 13.79
CA ASN A 435 18.65 -14.37 14.70
C ASN A 435 19.72 -15.43 14.42
N SER A 436 21.00 -15.05 14.53
CA SER A 436 22.14 -15.87 14.14
C SER A 436 23.43 -15.43 14.82
N ASP A 437 24.20 -16.38 15.36
CA ASP A 437 25.54 -16.15 15.92
C ASP A 437 26.55 -15.58 14.89
N LYS A 438 26.20 -15.61 13.59
CA LYS A 438 27.01 -15.06 12.49
C LYS A 438 26.80 -13.57 12.27
N THR A 439 25.64 -13.05 12.62
CA THR A 439 25.21 -11.66 12.37
C THR A 439 24.62 -11.08 13.66
N PRO A 440 25.39 -11.06 14.77
CA PRO A 440 24.86 -10.80 16.10
C PRO A 440 24.25 -9.40 16.24
N ASP A 441 24.80 -8.43 15.51
CA ASP A 441 24.33 -7.04 15.50
C ASP A 441 22.99 -6.85 14.74
N ALA A 442 22.54 -7.88 14.00
CA ALA A 442 21.24 -7.93 13.32
C ALA A 442 20.19 -8.80 14.05
N ASN A 443 20.46 -9.22 15.29
CA ASN A 443 19.51 -9.97 16.12
C ASN A 443 18.43 -9.03 16.71
N SER A 444 17.18 -9.51 16.78
CA SER A 444 16.07 -8.87 17.53
C SER A 444 15.42 -9.90 18.45
N ASP A 445 15.11 -9.54 19.70
CA ASP A 445 14.26 -10.37 20.58
C ASP A 445 12.76 -10.24 20.22
N TYR A 446 12.42 -9.44 19.20
CA TYR A 446 11.07 -9.16 18.71
C TYR A 446 10.83 -9.81 17.33
N ARG A 447 10.41 -9.09 16.29
CA ARG A 447 9.89 -9.64 15.02
C ARG A 447 8.73 -10.61 15.25
N LEU A 448 7.77 -10.17 16.06
CA LEU A 448 6.55 -10.90 16.35
C LEU A 448 5.57 -10.68 15.20
N LEU A 449 5.59 -11.59 14.22
CA LEU A 449 4.83 -11.38 12.98
C LEU A 449 3.31 -11.55 13.13
N ASN A 450 2.58 -10.92 12.22
CA ASN A 450 1.13 -10.95 11.95
C ASN A 450 0.30 -10.48 13.14
N ARG A 451 0.56 -9.26 13.62
CA ARG A 451 -0.07 -8.66 14.80
C ARG A 451 -1.14 -7.62 14.50
N THR A 452 -1.79 -7.82 13.37
CA THR A 452 -3.03 -7.18 12.89
C THR A 452 -4.10 -7.03 13.98
N PRO A 453 -5.11 -6.17 13.81
CA PRO A 453 -6.20 -6.02 14.77
C PRO A 453 -6.92 -7.35 15.08
N THR A 454 -7.06 -8.21 14.06
CA THR A 454 -7.58 -9.57 14.20
C THR A 454 -6.74 -10.45 15.14
N ASN A 455 -5.40 -10.34 15.09
CA ASN A 455 -4.45 -11.31 15.68
C ASN A 455 -3.40 -10.70 16.65
N GLN A 456 -3.57 -9.46 17.12
CA GLN A 456 -2.64 -8.69 17.98
C GLN A 456 -1.99 -9.50 19.12
N THR A 457 -2.74 -10.40 19.77
CA THR A 457 -2.23 -11.23 20.89
C THR A 457 -1.39 -12.44 20.48
N GLY A 458 -1.18 -12.66 19.17
CA GLY A 458 -0.66 -13.92 18.62
C GLY A 458 -1.69 -15.06 18.61
N THR A 459 -2.98 -14.72 18.69
CA THR A 459 -4.13 -15.63 18.54
C THR A 459 -5.33 -14.82 18.05
N PRO A 460 -6.08 -15.27 17.03
CA PRO A 460 -7.21 -14.51 16.51
C PRO A 460 -8.32 -14.33 17.55
N LEU A 461 -8.79 -13.10 17.70
CA LEU A 461 -9.88 -12.73 18.63
C LEU A 461 -11.21 -12.49 17.91
N TYR A 462 -11.16 -12.03 16.66
CA TYR A 462 -12.32 -11.70 15.82
C TYR A 462 -12.50 -12.77 14.74
N THR A 463 -13.76 -12.99 14.32
CA THR A 463 -14.13 -14.15 13.47
C THR A 463 -15.22 -13.84 12.44
N THR A 464 -15.42 -12.57 12.11
CA THR A 464 -16.29 -12.15 11.00
C THR A 464 -15.65 -12.52 9.65
N ASP A 465 -14.33 -12.36 9.54
CA ASP A 465 -13.47 -13.00 8.53
C ASP A 465 -12.72 -14.20 9.15
N PRO A 466 -12.69 -15.39 8.51
CA PRO A 466 -11.82 -16.51 8.88
C PRO A 466 -10.31 -16.37 8.55
N THR A 467 -9.84 -15.25 7.99
CA THR A 467 -8.40 -14.96 7.81
C THR A 467 -7.69 -14.61 9.15
N GLN A 468 -6.50 -13.99 9.08
CA GLN A 468 -5.79 -13.42 10.23
C GLN A 468 -5.77 -11.88 10.18
N GLY A 469 -6.67 -11.26 9.38
CA GLY A 469 -6.43 -9.92 8.84
C GLY A 469 -5.52 -10.04 7.62
N GLY A 470 -4.55 -9.14 7.49
CA GLY A 470 -3.45 -9.21 6.54
C GLY A 470 -2.22 -10.00 7.02
N TYR A 471 -1.06 -9.58 6.52
CA TYR A 471 0.27 -10.16 6.74
C TYR A 471 1.32 -9.05 6.63
N ASP A 472 2.39 -9.10 7.43
CA ASP A 472 3.37 -8.01 7.56
C ASP A 472 3.98 -7.61 6.20
N PHE A 473 4.73 -8.52 5.58
CA PHE A 473 5.46 -8.24 4.33
C PHE A 473 4.57 -7.75 3.18
N LEU A 474 4.48 -6.44 3.02
CA LEU A 474 3.73 -5.73 1.98
C LEU A 474 4.65 -5.23 0.85
N LEU A 475 5.66 -4.43 1.22
CA LEU A 475 6.63 -3.77 0.32
C LEU A 475 7.99 -3.55 1.03
N ALA A 476 9.00 -3.20 0.23
CA ALA A 476 10.26 -2.59 0.67
C ALA A 476 10.98 -3.26 1.87
N ASN A 477 11.05 -2.59 3.03
CA ASN A 477 11.80 -3.02 4.22
C ASN A 477 10.93 -2.98 5.48
N ASP A 478 9.92 -3.85 5.51
CA ASP A 478 9.14 -4.30 6.68
C ASP A 478 9.74 -3.91 8.05
N VAL A 479 9.05 -3.01 8.75
CA VAL A 479 9.47 -2.43 10.02
C VAL A 479 8.96 -3.25 11.20
N ASP A 480 9.87 -3.69 12.10
CA ASP A 480 9.59 -4.46 13.33
C ASP A 480 8.79 -3.64 14.37
N ASN A 481 7.53 -3.34 14.06
CA ASN A 481 6.59 -2.56 14.87
C ASN A 481 6.17 -3.28 16.16
N SER A 482 6.52 -4.57 16.31
CA SER A 482 6.39 -5.34 17.55
C SER A 482 7.47 -5.01 18.60
N ASN A 483 8.49 -4.23 18.22
CA ASN A 483 9.60 -3.84 19.08
C ASN A 483 9.31 -2.52 19.82
N PRO A 484 9.28 -2.48 21.16
CA PRO A 484 8.99 -1.26 21.93
C PRO A 484 9.93 -0.07 21.67
N VAL A 485 11.14 -0.31 21.14
CA VAL A 485 12.04 0.77 20.71
C VAL A 485 11.56 1.41 19.40
N VAL A 486 11.04 0.59 18.48
CA VAL A 486 10.42 1.05 17.23
C VAL A 486 9.10 1.75 17.54
N GLN A 487 8.21 1.14 18.34
CA GLN A 487 6.94 1.74 18.80
C GLN A 487 7.13 3.15 19.41
N ALA A 488 8.15 3.33 20.25
CA ALA A 488 8.46 4.63 20.85
C ALA A 488 8.96 5.68 19.84
N GLU A 489 9.61 5.25 18.76
CA GLU A 489 10.06 6.11 17.66
C GLU A 489 8.94 6.38 16.64
N GLN A 490 8.02 5.43 16.40
CA GLN A 490 6.79 5.69 15.63
C GLN A 490 5.93 6.75 16.32
N LEU A 491 5.83 6.71 17.66
CA LEU A 491 5.22 7.77 18.47
C LEU A 491 5.96 9.12 18.35
N ASN A 492 7.30 9.12 18.32
CA ASN A 492 8.11 10.32 18.11
C ASN A 492 7.87 10.94 16.71
N TRP A 493 7.71 10.11 15.68
CA TRP A 493 7.38 10.55 14.32
C TRP A 493 5.93 11.09 14.20
N MET A 494 4.94 10.41 14.78
CA MET A 494 3.56 10.91 14.88
C MET A 494 3.51 12.25 15.65
N TYR A 495 4.27 12.37 16.75
CA TYR A 495 4.42 13.63 17.48
C TYR A 495 5.04 14.73 16.61
N TYR A 496 6.04 14.40 15.78
CA TYR A 496 6.64 15.34 14.84
C TYR A 496 5.64 15.85 13.80
N LEU A 497 4.81 14.99 13.21
CA LEU A 497 3.77 15.38 12.25
C LEU A 497 2.74 16.33 12.92
N LEU A 498 2.18 15.90 14.06
CA LEU A 498 1.16 16.66 14.80
C LEU A 498 1.71 17.92 15.51
N ASN A 499 3.02 18.16 15.42
CA ASN A 499 3.70 19.39 15.87
C ASN A 499 4.59 20.01 14.76
N PHE A 500 4.34 19.68 13.49
CA PHE A 500 5.24 19.95 12.36
C PHE A 500 5.62 21.43 12.23
N GLY A 501 4.66 22.34 12.15
CA GLY A 501 4.91 23.78 12.10
C GLY A 501 5.62 24.32 13.35
N SER A 502 5.25 23.81 14.53
CA SER A 502 5.86 24.17 15.81
C SER A 502 7.33 23.78 15.89
N ILE A 503 7.68 22.58 15.44
CA ILE A 503 9.07 22.07 15.44
C ILE A 503 9.90 22.73 14.34
N THR A 504 9.35 22.84 13.13
CA THR A 504 10.11 23.23 11.94
C THR A 504 10.19 24.74 11.70
N ASN A 505 9.31 25.54 12.31
CA ASN A 505 9.29 27.01 12.16
C ASN A 505 8.80 27.79 13.40
N ASN A 506 8.56 27.13 14.55
CA ASN A 506 7.92 27.74 15.73
C ASN A 506 6.54 28.36 15.38
N ASP A 507 5.77 27.67 14.54
CA ASP A 507 4.50 28.14 13.98
C ASP A 507 3.39 27.10 14.19
N ALA A 508 2.67 27.20 15.31
CA ALA A 508 1.64 26.23 15.70
C ALA A 508 0.42 26.21 14.77
N ASP A 509 0.16 27.29 14.03
CA ASP A 509 -0.91 27.31 13.03
C ASP A 509 -0.57 26.42 11.80
N ALA A 510 0.65 25.86 11.73
CA ALA A 510 1.13 24.98 10.67
C ALA A 510 1.40 23.53 11.14
N ASN A 511 0.82 23.11 12.27
CA ASN A 511 0.79 21.69 12.69
C ASN A 511 -0.29 20.92 11.92
N PHE A 512 -0.20 19.59 11.81
CA PHE A 512 -1.36 18.76 11.46
C PHE A 512 -2.28 18.55 12.68
N ASP A 513 -3.59 18.39 12.46
CA ASP A 513 -4.59 18.13 13.50
C ASP A 513 -4.79 16.63 13.77
N SER A 514 -4.71 15.78 12.75
CA SER A 514 -5.09 14.35 12.80
C SER A 514 -4.27 13.48 11.84
N ILE A 515 -4.51 12.15 11.85
CA ILE A 515 -3.80 11.19 11.00
C ILE A 515 -4.74 10.27 10.19
N ARG A 516 -4.29 9.87 9.00
CA ARG A 516 -4.60 8.56 8.41
C ARG A 516 -3.55 7.57 8.90
N VAL A 517 -3.95 6.36 9.27
CA VAL A 517 -3.04 5.22 9.50
C VAL A 517 -3.08 4.34 8.26
N ASP A 518 -1.94 4.27 7.56
CA ASP A 518 -1.71 3.40 6.41
C ASP A 518 -1.54 1.93 6.83
N ALA A 519 -1.87 0.98 5.95
CA ALA A 519 -1.48 -0.43 6.06
C ALA A 519 -1.77 -1.10 7.43
N VAL A 520 -2.97 -0.86 8.00
CA VAL A 520 -3.33 -1.32 9.37
C VAL A 520 -3.32 -2.84 9.49
N ASP A 521 -3.63 -3.55 8.40
CA ASP A 521 -3.63 -5.00 8.30
C ASP A 521 -2.21 -5.62 8.14
N ASN A 522 -1.17 -4.79 8.06
CA ASN A 522 0.23 -5.19 7.88
C ASN A 522 1.08 -4.95 9.14
N VAL A 523 0.76 -3.94 9.95
CA VAL A 523 1.55 -3.57 11.14
C VAL A 523 1.07 -4.21 12.46
N ASP A 524 1.89 -4.10 13.51
CA ASP A 524 1.47 -4.45 14.87
C ASP A 524 0.42 -3.45 15.39
N ALA A 525 -0.78 -3.95 15.67
CA ALA A 525 -1.94 -3.15 16.04
C ALA A 525 -1.79 -2.40 17.38
N ASP A 526 -0.76 -2.69 18.18
CA ASP A 526 -0.31 -1.85 19.30
C ASP A 526 -0.17 -0.35 18.90
N LEU A 527 0.21 -0.07 17.64
CA LEU A 527 0.30 1.30 17.11
C LEU A 527 -1.04 2.06 17.19
N LEU A 528 -2.17 1.37 17.10
CA LEU A 528 -3.50 1.98 17.20
C LEU A 528 -3.82 2.44 18.64
N GLN A 529 -3.42 1.65 19.65
CA GLN A 529 -3.51 2.09 21.05
C GLN A 529 -2.51 3.22 21.35
N ILE A 530 -1.28 3.15 20.81
CA ILE A 530 -0.28 4.22 20.97
C ILE A 530 -0.78 5.55 20.40
N ALA A 531 -1.41 5.52 19.21
CA ALA A 531 -2.09 6.67 18.65
C ALA A 531 -3.25 7.15 19.54
N ALA A 532 -4.16 6.25 19.93
CA ALA A 532 -5.32 6.60 20.75
C ALA A 532 -4.92 7.27 22.08
N ASP A 533 -3.96 6.69 22.82
CA ASP A 533 -3.50 7.22 24.10
C ASP A 533 -2.74 8.55 23.94
N TYR A 534 -1.99 8.75 22.84
CA TYR A 534 -1.39 10.04 22.53
C TYR A 534 -2.45 11.13 22.33
N PHE A 535 -3.47 10.90 21.50
CA PHE A 535 -4.51 11.90 21.24
C PHE A 535 -5.34 12.22 22.51
N LYS A 536 -5.61 11.22 23.36
CA LYS A 536 -6.28 11.40 24.67
C LYS A 536 -5.42 12.19 25.66
N ALA A 537 -4.11 11.96 25.68
CA ALA A 537 -3.17 12.66 26.55
C ALA A 537 -2.89 14.12 26.08
N ALA A 538 -2.70 14.33 24.77
CA ALA A 538 -2.30 15.61 24.19
C ALA A 538 -3.47 16.59 24.04
N TYR A 539 -4.58 16.13 23.46
CA TYR A 539 -5.73 16.99 23.11
C TYR A 539 -6.95 16.72 24.02
N GLY A 540 -7.13 15.46 24.42
CA GLY A 540 -8.26 15.07 25.26
C GLY A 540 -9.54 14.78 24.48
N VAL A 541 -9.39 14.10 23.35
CA VAL A 541 -10.47 13.65 22.48
C VAL A 541 -11.54 12.81 23.22
N ASP A 542 -11.16 12.12 24.29
CA ASP A 542 -12.02 11.33 25.19
C ASP A 542 -13.09 12.13 25.97
N LYS A 543 -13.02 13.47 25.95
CA LYS A 543 -13.76 14.32 26.91
C LYS A 543 -15.05 14.91 26.38
N SER A 544 -15.19 15.10 25.07
CA SER A 544 -16.45 15.49 24.40
C SER A 544 -16.30 15.52 22.87
N ASP A 545 -17.41 15.34 22.14
CA ASP A 545 -17.48 15.45 20.68
C ASP A 545 -16.85 16.74 20.14
N ALA A 546 -16.99 17.87 20.85
CA ALA A 546 -16.40 19.16 20.48
C ALA A 546 -14.86 19.19 20.54
N ILE A 547 -14.22 18.14 21.08
CA ILE A 547 -12.76 17.95 21.06
C ILE A 547 -12.39 16.82 20.10
N SER A 548 -13.04 15.65 20.13
CA SER A 548 -12.72 14.56 19.20
C SER A 548 -12.99 14.91 17.74
N ASN A 549 -14.07 15.63 17.43
CA ASN A 549 -14.36 16.11 16.08
C ASN A 549 -13.40 17.23 15.59
N GLN A 550 -12.44 17.67 16.41
CA GLN A 550 -11.33 18.53 15.98
C GLN A 550 -10.11 17.75 15.48
N HIS A 551 -10.08 16.43 15.69
CA HIS A 551 -8.94 15.54 15.51
C HIS A 551 -9.34 14.22 14.81
N VAL A 552 -10.34 14.28 13.93
CA VAL A 552 -10.89 13.11 13.23
C VAL A 552 -9.76 12.41 12.46
N SER A 553 -9.43 11.21 12.90
CA SER A 553 -8.38 10.35 12.35
C SER A 553 -9.02 9.09 11.77
N ILE A 554 -8.44 8.52 10.71
CA ILE A 554 -9.00 7.38 9.97
C ILE A 554 -7.99 6.23 9.87
N LEU A 555 -8.51 5.02 9.63
CA LEU A 555 -7.74 3.80 9.46
C LEU A 555 -7.87 3.27 8.04
N GLU A 556 -6.79 2.73 7.48
CA GLU A 556 -6.88 1.83 6.33
C GLU A 556 -7.03 0.38 6.81
N ASP A 557 -8.18 0.06 7.40
CA ASP A 557 -8.51 -1.23 7.99
C ASP A 557 -9.40 -2.08 7.05
N TRP A 558 -8.75 -2.83 6.15
CA TRP A 558 -9.44 -3.54 5.06
C TRP A 558 -10.20 -4.79 5.50
N SER A 559 -9.80 -5.47 6.59
CA SER A 559 -10.43 -6.72 7.02
C SER A 559 -11.86 -6.54 7.53
N ASP A 560 -12.74 -7.49 7.18
CA ASP A 560 -14.13 -7.57 7.63
C ASP A 560 -14.28 -7.69 9.17
N ASN A 561 -13.17 -7.99 9.88
CA ASN A 561 -13.03 -8.06 11.34
C ASN A 561 -12.74 -6.70 12.02
N ASP A 562 -12.04 -5.78 11.37
CA ASP A 562 -11.31 -4.73 12.10
C ASP A 562 -12.24 -3.66 12.68
N ALA A 563 -13.35 -3.37 12.01
CA ALA A 563 -14.43 -2.56 12.57
C ALA A 563 -14.92 -3.07 13.94
N GLU A 564 -14.93 -4.38 14.19
CA GLU A 564 -15.32 -4.97 15.48
C GLU A 564 -14.22 -4.74 16.54
N TYR A 565 -12.94 -4.82 16.16
CA TYR A 565 -11.81 -4.44 17.01
C TYR A 565 -11.79 -2.95 17.37
N VAL A 566 -12.00 -2.06 16.40
CA VAL A 566 -11.96 -0.60 16.57
C VAL A 566 -13.03 -0.16 17.57
N LYS A 567 -14.22 -0.77 17.46
CA LYS A 567 -15.34 -0.59 18.39
C LYS A 567 -15.04 -1.07 19.80
N ASP A 568 -14.54 -2.29 19.97
CA ASP A 568 -14.19 -2.84 21.28
C ASP A 568 -13.03 -2.07 21.95
N ASN A 569 -12.23 -1.34 21.16
CA ASN A 569 -11.21 -0.40 21.62
C ASN A 569 -11.71 1.05 21.83
N GLY A 570 -12.99 1.33 21.59
CA GLY A 570 -13.63 2.63 21.88
C GLY A 570 -13.61 3.66 20.74
N ASP A 571 -13.59 3.21 19.48
CA ASP A 571 -13.73 4.04 18.26
C ASP A 571 -12.84 5.31 18.32
N ASN A 572 -11.54 5.09 18.53
CA ASN A 572 -10.54 6.14 18.69
C ASN A 572 -10.11 6.78 17.36
N GLN A 573 -10.28 6.05 16.27
CA GLN A 573 -10.13 6.44 14.89
C GLN A 573 -11.33 5.85 14.13
N LEU A 574 -11.68 6.41 12.97
CA LEU A 574 -12.78 5.87 12.15
C LEU A 574 -12.30 4.66 11.34
N SER A 575 -12.97 3.54 11.56
CA SER A 575 -12.91 2.36 10.68
C SER A 575 -13.59 2.65 9.33
N MET A 576 -13.14 2.00 8.25
CA MET A 576 -13.77 2.11 6.94
C MET A 576 -15.02 1.23 6.79
N ASP A 577 -16.08 1.76 6.17
CA ASP A 577 -17.23 0.95 5.76
C ASP A 577 -16.96 0.22 4.43
N ASN A 578 -16.02 -0.73 4.46
CA ASN A 578 -15.65 -1.55 3.29
C ASN A 578 -16.87 -2.33 2.75
N LYS A 579 -17.80 -2.73 3.62
CA LYS A 579 -19.07 -3.39 3.25
C LYS A 579 -19.94 -2.49 2.36
N LEU A 580 -20.04 -1.19 2.68
CA LEU A 580 -20.69 -0.21 1.80
C LEU A 580 -19.87 0.05 0.52
N ARG A 581 -18.54 0.18 0.58
CA ARG A 581 -17.67 0.36 -0.61
C ARG A 581 -17.82 -0.79 -1.61
N LEU A 582 -17.79 -2.04 -1.15
CA LEU A 582 -18.05 -3.23 -1.97
C LEU A 582 -19.48 -3.25 -2.53
N SER A 583 -20.47 -2.80 -1.75
CA SER A 583 -21.85 -2.66 -2.22
C SER A 583 -21.95 -1.66 -3.37
N LEU A 584 -21.37 -0.46 -3.22
CA LEU A 584 -21.31 0.58 -4.25
C LEU A 584 -20.62 0.05 -5.51
N LYS A 585 -19.52 -0.68 -5.37
CA LYS A 585 -18.78 -1.31 -6.47
C LYS A 585 -19.66 -2.28 -7.27
N TYR A 586 -20.17 -3.34 -6.64
CA TYR A 586 -20.94 -4.37 -7.36
C TYR A 586 -22.32 -3.92 -7.84
N SER A 587 -22.91 -2.89 -7.23
CA SER A 587 -24.27 -2.43 -7.54
C SER A 587 -24.33 -1.19 -8.44
N LEU A 588 -23.25 -0.41 -8.56
CA LEU A 588 -23.20 0.79 -9.40
C LEU A 588 -21.99 0.86 -10.34
N THR A 589 -20.77 0.59 -9.86
CA THR A 589 -19.54 0.85 -10.66
C THR A 589 -19.21 -0.23 -11.67
N MET A 590 -19.50 -1.50 -11.37
CA MET A 590 -19.30 -2.63 -12.30
C MET A 590 -20.14 -2.46 -13.59
N PRO A 591 -19.71 -3.01 -14.74
CA PRO A 591 -20.52 -3.03 -15.96
C PRO A 591 -21.84 -3.78 -15.76
N ALA A 592 -22.84 -3.50 -16.60
CA ALA A 592 -24.17 -4.14 -16.50
C ALA A 592 -24.12 -5.67 -16.64
N VAL A 593 -23.17 -6.17 -17.45
CA VAL A 593 -22.70 -7.55 -17.49
C VAL A 593 -21.17 -7.51 -17.61
N ASP A 594 -20.45 -8.31 -16.82
CA ASP A 594 -18.98 -8.35 -16.82
C ASP A 594 -18.39 -9.28 -17.91
N GLN A 595 -17.07 -9.31 -18.01
CA GLN A 595 -16.34 -10.16 -18.98
C GLN A 595 -16.51 -11.67 -18.76
N TYR A 596 -17.04 -12.10 -17.62
CA TYR A 596 -17.33 -13.50 -17.28
C TYR A 596 -18.81 -13.86 -17.48
N GLY A 597 -19.67 -12.87 -17.76
CA GLY A 597 -21.11 -13.04 -17.95
C GLY A 597 -21.95 -12.84 -16.68
N ASN A 598 -21.36 -12.37 -15.58
CA ASN A 598 -22.10 -12.02 -14.37
C ASN A 598 -22.86 -10.71 -14.58
N LYS A 599 -24.09 -10.60 -14.08
CA LYS A 599 -24.86 -9.34 -14.08
C LYS A 599 -24.42 -8.45 -12.91
N ARG A 600 -24.47 -7.13 -13.09
CA ARG A 600 -24.41 -6.14 -12.00
C ARG A 600 -25.40 -6.51 -10.88
N SER A 601 -25.01 -6.31 -9.61
CA SER A 601 -25.89 -6.52 -8.46
C SER A 601 -27.10 -5.57 -8.50
N GLY A 602 -28.17 -5.89 -7.77
CA GLY A 602 -29.23 -4.92 -7.48
C GLY A 602 -28.81 -3.93 -6.38
N LEU A 603 -29.67 -2.96 -6.06
CA LEU A 603 -29.42 -1.89 -5.08
C LEU A 603 -29.83 -2.27 -3.64
N GLU A 604 -30.37 -3.46 -3.45
CA GLU A 604 -30.72 -4.04 -2.14
C GLU A 604 -29.59 -3.97 -1.08
N PRO A 605 -28.30 -4.17 -1.42
CA PRO A 605 -27.23 -4.13 -0.41
C PRO A 605 -27.10 -2.79 0.32
N PHE A 606 -27.49 -1.66 -0.27
CA PHE A 606 -27.29 -0.33 0.33
C PHE A 606 -28.09 -0.12 1.63
N LEU A 607 -29.13 -0.93 1.83
CA LEU A 607 -29.98 -0.86 3.02
C LEU A 607 -29.28 -1.43 4.26
N THR A 608 -28.51 -2.52 4.12
CA THR A 608 -28.03 -3.33 5.26
C THR A 608 -26.63 -3.94 5.12
N ASN A 609 -25.97 -3.89 3.96
CA ASN A 609 -24.60 -4.40 3.76
C ASN A 609 -23.60 -3.25 3.95
N SER A 610 -23.51 -2.79 5.19
CA SER A 610 -22.79 -1.62 5.67
C SER A 610 -22.58 -1.78 7.18
N LEU A 611 -21.71 -0.98 7.79
CA LEU A 611 -21.65 -0.84 9.25
C LEU A 611 -22.94 -0.23 9.86
N VAL A 612 -23.88 0.28 9.03
CA VAL A 612 -25.15 0.89 9.47
C VAL A 612 -26.34 0.39 8.63
N ASP A 613 -27.39 -0.11 9.28
CA ASP A 613 -28.70 -0.38 8.65
C ASP A 613 -29.45 0.95 8.45
N ARG A 614 -29.58 1.37 7.19
CA ARG A 614 -30.23 2.64 6.80
C ARG A 614 -31.69 2.44 6.35
N THR A 615 -32.26 1.26 6.58
CA THR A 615 -33.66 0.97 6.22
C THR A 615 -34.62 1.88 6.98
N ASN A 616 -34.41 2.10 8.29
CA ASN A 616 -35.17 3.03 9.13
C ASN A 616 -34.28 3.61 10.25
N ASP A 617 -33.23 4.34 9.88
CA ASP A 617 -32.31 4.95 10.85
C ASP A 617 -32.92 6.23 11.46
N SER A 618 -33.14 6.20 12.77
CA SER A 618 -33.85 7.24 13.51
C SER A 618 -33.24 7.53 14.89
N THR A 619 -31.95 7.20 15.05
CA THR A 619 -31.22 7.24 16.34
C THR A 619 -29.86 7.91 16.20
N ASP A 620 -29.39 8.60 17.23
CA ASP A 620 -28.01 9.09 17.33
C ASP A 620 -27.25 8.29 18.41
N ASN A 621 -25.91 8.30 18.35
CA ASN A 621 -25.01 7.59 19.27
C ASN A 621 -25.32 6.08 19.39
N THR A 622 -25.72 5.45 18.29
CA THR A 622 -26.19 4.05 18.27
C THR A 622 -25.51 3.21 17.18
N ALA A 623 -25.30 3.76 15.99
CA ALA A 623 -24.42 3.18 14.99
C ALA A 623 -22.94 3.36 15.36
N GLN A 624 -22.06 2.56 14.75
CA GLN A 624 -20.62 2.72 14.92
C GLN A 624 -20.11 3.96 14.16
N PRO A 625 -19.21 4.78 14.73
CA PRO A 625 -18.43 5.78 13.99
C PRO A 625 -17.65 5.14 12.85
N ASN A 626 -17.84 5.63 11.62
CA ASN A 626 -17.17 5.11 10.43
C ASN A 626 -16.94 6.22 9.41
N TYR A 627 -16.03 5.98 8.46
CA TYR A 627 -15.95 6.76 7.22
C TYR A 627 -16.28 5.90 6.00
N SER A 628 -16.77 6.52 4.93
CA SER A 628 -17.17 5.83 3.70
C SER A 628 -16.73 6.55 2.43
N PHE A 629 -16.31 5.79 1.41
CA PHE A 629 -15.74 6.31 0.16
C PHE A 629 -16.20 5.50 -1.06
N VAL A 630 -15.90 6.01 -2.26
CA VAL A 630 -16.24 5.38 -3.55
C VAL A 630 -14.99 4.78 -4.22
N ARG A 631 -13.95 5.60 -4.33
CA ARG A 631 -12.60 5.32 -4.84
C ARG A 631 -11.60 5.92 -3.85
N ALA A 632 -10.33 5.55 -3.99
CA ALA A 632 -9.21 6.14 -3.25
C ALA A 632 -8.01 6.29 -4.21
N HIS A 633 -6.90 6.84 -3.76
CA HIS A 633 -5.68 7.00 -4.57
C HIS A 633 -5.09 5.66 -5.05
N ASP A 634 -5.33 4.58 -4.30
CA ASP A 634 -4.97 3.19 -4.54
C ASP A 634 -6.16 2.41 -5.18
N SER A 635 -7.29 2.33 -4.47
CA SER A 635 -8.38 1.41 -4.71
C SER A 635 -9.23 1.91 -5.87
N GLU A 636 -9.53 1.02 -6.80
CA GLU A 636 -10.25 1.31 -8.05
C GLU A 636 -9.50 2.27 -9.01
N VAL A 637 -8.20 2.50 -8.81
CA VAL A 637 -7.36 3.35 -9.68
C VAL A 637 -6.08 2.63 -10.11
N GLN A 638 -5.23 2.25 -9.17
CA GLN A 638 -3.97 1.56 -9.44
C GLN A 638 -4.17 0.22 -10.14
N THR A 639 -5.17 -0.55 -9.70
CA THR A 639 -5.58 -1.82 -10.30
C THR A 639 -6.04 -1.66 -11.75
N VAL A 640 -6.78 -0.59 -12.05
CA VAL A 640 -7.32 -0.30 -13.40
C VAL A 640 -6.19 0.09 -14.37
N ILE A 641 -5.23 0.91 -13.93
CA ILE A 641 -4.06 1.28 -14.73
C ILE A 641 -3.17 0.04 -14.98
N ALA A 642 -2.93 -0.78 -13.96
CA ALA A 642 -2.20 -2.04 -14.09
C ALA A 642 -2.90 -3.03 -15.04
N GLU A 643 -4.23 -3.10 -15.02
CA GLU A 643 -5.01 -3.90 -15.95
C GLU A 643 -4.89 -3.38 -17.39
N ILE A 644 -5.05 -2.07 -17.62
CA ILE A 644 -4.88 -1.45 -18.95
C ILE A 644 -3.49 -1.76 -19.54
N ILE A 645 -2.43 -1.68 -18.73
CA ILE A 645 -1.06 -2.00 -19.17
C ILE A 645 -0.98 -3.45 -19.65
N LYS A 646 -1.37 -4.42 -18.79
CA LYS A 646 -1.40 -5.86 -19.14
C LYS A 646 -2.26 -6.16 -20.36
N GLN A 647 -3.43 -5.55 -20.44
CA GLN A 647 -4.45 -5.89 -21.42
C GLN A 647 -4.27 -5.23 -22.79
N ARG A 648 -3.60 -4.07 -22.87
CA ARG A 648 -3.57 -3.25 -24.10
C ARG A 648 -2.18 -2.76 -24.50
N ILE A 649 -1.17 -2.85 -23.64
CA ILE A 649 0.17 -2.27 -23.88
C ILE A 649 1.27 -3.35 -23.83
N ASP A 650 1.36 -4.09 -22.73
CA ASP A 650 2.41 -5.09 -22.49
C ASP A 650 1.87 -6.29 -21.68
N PRO A 651 1.53 -7.42 -22.34
CA PRO A 651 1.01 -8.62 -21.69
C PRO A 651 2.00 -9.37 -20.79
N ASP A 652 3.31 -9.11 -20.90
CA ASP A 652 4.35 -9.75 -20.08
C ASP A 652 4.66 -8.92 -18.81
N SER A 653 4.03 -7.74 -18.65
CA SER A 653 4.21 -6.85 -17.49
C SER A 653 3.43 -7.29 -16.25
N ASP A 654 4.02 -7.12 -15.07
CA ASP A 654 3.31 -7.20 -13.78
C ASP A 654 2.35 -6.02 -13.53
N GLY A 655 2.39 -4.96 -14.36
CA GLY A 655 1.56 -3.76 -14.27
C GLY A 655 1.78 -2.89 -13.03
N LEU A 656 2.68 -3.29 -12.12
CA LEU A 656 2.92 -2.65 -10.82
C LEU A 656 4.34 -2.09 -10.67
N SER A 657 5.27 -2.45 -11.57
CA SER A 657 6.51 -1.71 -11.80
C SER A 657 6.59 -1.19 -13.26
N PRO A 658 5.64 -0.33 -13.70
CA PRO A 658 5.54 0.10 -15.09
C PRO A 658 6.53 1.22 -15.45
N THR A 659 6.94 1.26 -16.72
CA THR A 659 7.69 2.41 -17.27
C THR A 659 6.81 3.65 -17.44
N MET A 660 7.45 4.83 -17.45
CA MET A 660 6.76 6.11 -17.74
C MET A 660 6.03 6.12 -19.09
N ASP A 661 6.57 5.45 -20.12
CA ASP A 661 5.90 5.34 -21.42
C ASP A 661 4.64 4.46 -21.34
N GLN A 662 4.68 3.35 -20.57
CA GLN A 662 3.51 2.50 -20.32
C GLN A 662 2.43 3.25 -19.54
N LEU A 663 2.78 3.98 -18.47
CA LEU A 663 1.85 4.85 -17.74
C LEU A 663 1.25 5.94 -18.66
N THR A 664 2.09 6.58 -19.47
CA THR A 664 1.67 7.66 -20.39
C THR A 664 0.75 7.15 -21.50
N GLU A 665 0.84 5.89 -21.94
CA GLU A 665 -0.13 5.29 -22.87
C GLU A 665 -1.39 4.78 -22.12
N ALA A 666 -1.23 4.22 -20.92
CA ALA A 666 -2.35 3.76 -20.11
C ALA A 666 -3.33 4.89 -19.77
N PHE A 667 -2.84 6.08 -19.42
CA PHE A 667 -3.70 7.23 -19.14
C PHE A 667 -4.45 7.77 -20.37
N LYS A 668 -3.90 7.61 -21.59
CA LYS A 668 -4.66 7.92 -22.82
C LYS A 668 -5.86 6.98 -22.98
N ILE A 669 -5.69 5.70 -22.66
CA ILE A 669 -6.76 4.69 -22.72
C ILE A 669 -7.78 4.95 -21.60
N TYR A 670 -7.32 5.13 -20.36
CA TYR A 670 -8.14 5.41 -19.18
C TYR A 670 -9.02 6.65 -19.36
N ASN A 671 -8.43 7.80 -19.69
CA ASN A 671 -9.18 9.05 -19.87
C ASN A 671 -10.13 9.01 -21.09
N ALA A 672 -9.77 8.27 -22.15
CA ALA A 672 -10.69 8.04 -23.28
C ALA A 672 -11.84 7.08 -22.92
N ASP A 673 -11.61 6.13 -22.01
CA ASP A 673 -12.62 5.19 -21.51
C ASP A 673 -13.61 5.85 -20.53
N GLN A 674 -13.11 6.73 -19.65
CA GLN A 674 -13.95 7.48 -18.71
C GLN A 674 -15.06 8.28 -19.42
N LEU A 675 -14.80 8.74 -20.65
CA LEU A 675 -15.75 9.48 -21.50
C LEU A 675 -16.72 8.60 -22.31
N LYS A 676 -16.59 7.26 -22.28
CA LYS A 676 -17.54 6.34 -22.94
C LYS A 676 -18.82 6.17 -22.11
N THR A 677 -19.93 5.93 -22.82
CA THR A 677 -21.16 5.34 -22.23
C THR A 677 -20.94 3.88 -21.84
N ASP A 678 -20.42 3.09 -22.79
CA ASP A 678 -20.04 1.70 -22.59
C ASP A 678 -18.54 1.66 -22.26
N LYS A 679 -18.22 1.70 -20.97
CA LYS A 679 -16.86 1.68 -20.42
C LYS A 679 -16.28 0.27 -20.41
N GLU A 680 -14.99 0.18 -20.66
CA GLU A 680 -14.21 -1.06 -20.80
C GLU A 680 -13.34 -1.35 -19.57
N PHE A 681 -12.90 -0.28 -18.87
CA PHE A 681 -12.02 -0.35 -17.70
C PHE A 681 -12.49 0.55 -16.55
N THR A 682 -13.10 1.69 -16.86
CA THR A 682 -13.45 2.74 -15.90
C THR A 682 -14.85 2.55 -15.30
N GLN A 683 -15.02 3.07 -14.09
CA GLN A 683 -16.20 2.89 -13.26
C GLN A 683 -17.45 3.57 -13.83
N TYR A 684 -18.58 2.85 -13.79
CA TYR A 684 -19.90 3.41 -14.10
C TYR A 684 -20.48 4.18 -12.89
N ASN A 685 -21.49 5.03 -13.13
CA ASN A 685 -22.38 5.58 -12.10
C ASN A 685 -21.72 6.34 -10.92
N ILE A 686 -20.50 6.88 -11.06
CA ILE A 686 -19.81 7.63 -9.99
C ILE A 686 -20.69 8.75 -9.36
N PRO A 687 -21.47 9.55 -10.11
CA PRO A 687 -22.38 10.51 -9.49
C PRO A 687 -23.47 9.90 -8.59
N SER A 688 -23.88 8.65 -8.81
CA SER A 688 -24.86 7.94 -7.99
C SER A 688 -24.23 7.42 -6.69
N THR A 689 -23.01 6.87 -6.75
CA THR A 689 -22.31 6.42 -5.54
C THR A 689 -22.07 7.60 -4.58
N TYR A 690 -21.69 8.77 -5.12
CA TYR A 690 -21.62 10.01 -4.34
C TYR A 690 -22.98 10.51 -3.85
N ALA A 691 -24.06 10.38 -4.62
CA ALA A 691 -25.40 10.74 -4.15
C ALA A 691 -25.84 9.90 -2.94
N THR A 692 -25.45 8.62 -2.91
CA THR A 692 -25.62 7.75 -1.75
C THR A 692 -24.75 8.19 -0.57
N ILE A 693 -23.41 8.22 -0.67
CA ILE A 693 -22.56 8.50 0.51
C ILE A 693 -22.70 9.94 1.05
N LEU A 694 -22.95 10.93 0.20
CA LEU A 694 -23.13 12.32 0.64
C LEU A 694 -24.50 12.59 1.27
N THR A 695 -25.47 11.68 1.18
CA THR A 695 -26.79 11.81 1.84
C THR A 695 -27.03 10.82 2.98
N ASN A 696 -26.21 9.78 3.11
CA ASN A 696 -26.28 8.82 4.21
C ASN A 696 -26.09 9.46 5.61
N LYS A 697 -26.76 8.88 6.60
CA LYS A 697 -26.59 9.13 8.04
C LYS A 697 -25.57 8.17 8.64
N ASP A 698 -25.00 8.56 9.77
CA ASP A 698 -24.04 7.84 10.60
C ASP A 698 -22.85 7.36 9.75
N THR A 699 -22.20 8.33 9.09
CA THR A 699 -20.94 8.15 8.36
C THR A 699 -20.28 9.50 8.07
N VAL A 700 -18.94 9.54 8.11
CA VAL A 700 -18.15 10.63 7.54
C VAL A 700 -17.81 10.28 6.09
N PRO A 701 -18.43 10.93 5.08
CA PRO A 701 -18.06 10.65 3.70
C PRO A 701 -16.68 11.24 3.37
N ARG A 702 -15.85 10.44 2.69
CA ARG A 702 -14.60 10.87 2.06
C ARG A 702 -14.82 11.03 0.55
N VAL A 703 -14.37 12.17 0.02
CA VAL A 703 -14.38 12.49 -1.41
C VAL A 703 -12.97 12.39 -1.97
N TYR A 704 -12.82 11.64 -3.05
CA TYR A 704 -11.54 11.41 -3.71
C TYR A 704 -11.22 12.48 -4.77
N TYR A 705 -9.98 12.99 -4.77
CA TYR A 705 -9.50 13.98 -5.74
C TYR A 705 -9.74 13.54 -7.20
N GLY A 706 -9.47 12.28 -7.56
CA GLY A 706 -9.62 11.77 -8.93
C GLY A 706 -11.07 11.50 -9.36
N ASP A 707 -12.06 11.77 -8.50
CA ASP A 707 -13.46 11.92 -8.90
C ASP A 707 -13.86 13.38 -9.14
N MET A 708 -13.09 14.36 -8.64
CA MET A 708 -13.29 15.80 -8.88
C MET A 708 -12.43 16.30 -10.06
N TYR A 709 -11.22 15.78 -10.19
CA TYR A 709 -10.23 16.13 -11.21
C TYR A 709 -9.74 14.87 -11.94
N THR A 710 -8.92 15.01 -12.97
CA THR A 710 -8.26 13.84 -13.59
C THR A 710 -7.26 13.22 -12.63
N ASP A 711 -7.19 11.88 -12.61
CA ASP A 711 -6.19 11.13 -11.83
C ASP A 711 -4.75 11.45 -12.25
N ASP A 712 -4.52 11.82 -13.52
CA ASP A 712 -3.24 12.26 -14.07
C ASP A 712 -3.18 13.78 -14.36
N GLY A 713 -2.00 14.23 -14.77
CA GLY A 713 -1.72 15.63 -15.10
C GLY A 713 -1.37 16.49 -13.88
N GLN A 714 -1.35 17.81 -14.07
CA GLN A 714 -1.02 18.76 -13.00
C GLN A 714 -2.19 18.94 -12.02
N TYR A 715 -1.87 19.20 -10.76
CA TYR A 715 -2.83 19.31 -9.66
C TYR A 715 -3.97 20.31 -9.96
N MET A 716 -5.22 19.83 -9.86
CA MET A 716 -6.46 20.57 -10.15
C MET A 716 -6.60 21.14 -11.59
N ALA A 717 -5.71 20.79 -12.53
CA ALA A 717 -5.69 21.43 -13.85
C ALA A 717 -6.85 21.05 -14.78
N THR A 718 -7.34 19.80 -14.69
CA THR A 718 -8.46 19.30 -15.49
C THR A 718 -9.53 18.72 -14.57
N LYS A 719 -10.75 19.26 -14.62
CA LYS A 719 -11.92 18.67 -13.93
C LYS A 719 -12.26 17.29 -14.51
N SER A 720 -12.73 16.38 -13.66
CA SER A 720 -13.30 15.11 -14.10
C SER A 720 -14.63 15.32 -14.86
N LEU A 721 -15.12 14.25 -15.48
CA LEU A 721 -16.49 14.18 -16.01
C LEU A 721 -17.58 14.31 -14.91
N TYR A 722 -17.24 14.12 -13.64
CA TYR A 722 -18.19 14.01 -12.53
C TYR A 722 -18.26 15.27 -11.65
N TYR A 723 -17.28 16.18 -11.77
CA TYR A 723 -17.13 17.37 -10.91
C TYR A 723 -18.45 18.08 -10.63
N ASP A 724 -19.20 18.51 -11.65
CA ASP A 724 -20.33 19.43 -11.43
C ASP A 724 -21.49 18.76 -10.67
N ALA A 725 -21.62 17.43 -10.78
CA ALA A 725 -22.57 16.64 -10.00
C ALA A 725 -22.14 16.52 -8.54
N ILE A 726 -20.86 16.22 -8.27
CA ILE A 726 -20.33 16.05 -6.91
C ILE A 726 -20.24 17.40 -6.18
N ASP A 727 -19.82 18.48 -6.86
CA ASP A 727 -19.86 19.87 -6.38
C ASP A 727 -21.29 20.29 -5.97
N THR A 728 -22.30 19.92 -6.76
CA THR A 728 -23.71 20.16 -6.45
C THR A 728 -24.21 19.30 -5.28
N LEU A 729 -23.79 18.05 -5.17
CA LEU A 729 -24.10 17.17 -4.03
C LEU A 729 -23.49 17.70 -2.72
N LEU A 730 -22.21 18.10 -2.75
CA LEU A 730 -21.49 18.66 -1.60
C LEU A 730 -22.15 19.95 -1.08
N LYS A 731 -22.48 20.88 -1.98
CA LYS A 731 -23.25 22.09 -1.64
C LYS A 731 -24.67 21.77 -1.15
N SER A 732 -25.30 20.73 -1.68
CA SER A 732 -26.58 20.23 -1.20
C SER A 732 -26.49 19.57 0.18
N ARG A 733 -25.36 18.93 0.52
CA ARG A 733 -25.12 18.33 1.83
C ARG A 733 -25.18 19.39 2.92
N ILE A 734 -24.40 20.46 2.77
CA ILE A 734 -24.42 21.62 3.68
C ILE A 734 -25.84 22.16 3.86
N LYS A 735 -26.60 22.35 2.77
CA LYS A 735 -27.90 23.02 2.84
C LYS A 735 -29.05 22.14 3.32
N TYR A 736 -29.01 20.82 3.10
CA TYR A 736 -30.22 19.97 3.19
C TYR A 736 -30.04 18.62 3.93
N VAL A 737 -28.82 18.09 4.11
CA VAL A 737 -28.62 16.75 4.67
C VAL A 737 -28.55 16.81 6.20
N SER A 738 -29.64 16.41 6.86
CA SER A 738 -29.78 16.35 8.31
C SER A 738 -31.00 15.52 8.72
N GLY A 739 -31.12 15.22 10.01
CA GLY A 739 -32.19 14.37 10.56
C GLY A 739 -32.02 12.88 10.22
N GLY A 740 -33.03 12.09 10.57
CA GLY A 740 -33.03 10.63 10.37
C GLY A 740 -33.14 10.24 8.89
N GLN A 741 -32.87 8.96 8.60
CA GLN A 741 -32.87 8.39 7.26
C GLN A 741 -33.89 7.26 7.11
N THR A 742 -34.42 7.10 5.90
CA THR A 742 -35.16 5.89 5.50
C THR A 742 -34.80 5.54 4.07
N MET A 743 -34.20 4.38 3.88
CA MET A 743 -33.82 3.82 2.58
C MET A 743 -34.70 2.60 2.26
N SER A 744 -35.24 2.53 1.05
CA SER A 744 -36.08 1.38 0.66
C SER A 744 -36.13 1.11 -0.84
N MET A 745 -36.29 -0.16 -1.19
CA MET A 745 -36.50 -0.60 -2.57
C MET A 745 -37.98 -0.56 -2.98
N LYS A 746 -38.25 -0.07 -4.19
CA LYS A 746 -39.54 -0.16 -4.88
C LYS A 746 -39.35 -1.01 -6.15
N TYR A 747 -40.13 -2.08 -6.32
CA TYR A 747 -40.11 -2.88 -7.54
C TYR A 747 -41.29 -2.52 -8.43
N MET A 748 -41.00 -2.07 -9.65
CA MET A 748 -42.01 -1.68 -10.64
C MET A 748 -42.53 -2.90 -11.41
N GLN A 749 -43.77 -2.82 -11.91
CA GLN A 749 -44.25 -3.80 -12.90
C GLN A 749 -43.40 -3.71 -14.17
N GLY A 750 -43.02 -2.50 -14.58
CA GLY A 750 -42.22 -2.22 -15.77
C GLY A 750 -43.03 -2.35 -17.06
N ASP A 751 -42.61 -1.65 -18.11
CA ASP A 751 -43.27 -1.73 -19.40
C ASP A 751 -43.15 -3.13 -20.03
N SER A 752 -44.17 -3.49 -20.80
CA SER A 752 -44.28 -4.75 -21.53
C SER A 752 -43.18 -5.01 -22.56
N SER A 753 -42.38 -4.01 -22.94
CA SER A 753 -41.18 -4.17 -23.78
C SER A 753 -39.91 -4.57 -23.01
N MET A 754 -39.88 -4.47 -21.67
CA MET A 754 -38.72 -4.89 -20.87
C MET A 754 -38.60 -6.41 -20.82
N ALA A 755 -37.36 -6.92 -20.95
CA ALA A 755 -37.06 -8.35 -20.79
C ALA A 755 -37.52 -8.88 -19.42
N ALA A 756 -38.03 -10.12 -19.39
CA ALA A 756 -38.71 -10.67 -18.21
C ALA A 756 -37.79 -10.82 -16.97
N ASP A 757 -36.49 -10.98 -17.20
CA ASP A 757 -35.41 -11.07 -16.21
C ASP A 757 -34.61 -9.76 -16.05
N SER A 758 -35.11 -8.65 -16.60
CA SER A 758 -34.55 -7.31 -16.41
C SER A 758 -34.91 -6.79 -15.02
N TYR A 759 -33.92 -6.23 -14.32
CA TYR A 759 -34.07 -5.68 -12.98
C TYR A 759 -34.99 -4.45 -12.96
N ARG A 760 -35.99 -4.44 -12.07
CA ARG A 760 -37.03 -3.40 -11.99
C ARG A 760 -37.05 -2.69 -10.61
N GLY A 761 -35.95 -2.81 -9.88
CA GLY A 761 -35.75 -2.16 -8.58
C GLY A 761 -35.36 -0.68 -8.74
N ILE A 762 -35.97 0.14 -7.90
CA ILE A 762 -35.69 1.57 -7.76
C ILE A 762 -35.47 1.83 -6.27
N LEU A 763 -34.28 2.32 -5.92
CA LEU A 763 -33.95 2.75 -4.56
C LEU A 763 -34.56 4.13 -4.30
N THR A 764 -35.10 4.33 -3.10
CA THR A 764 -35.47 5.65 -2.59
C THR A 764 -34.84 5.85 -1.23
N SER A 765 -33.92 6.80 -1.11
CA SER A 765 -33.30 7.25 0.15
C SER A 765 -33.85 8.62 0.51
N VAL A 766 -34.23 8.82 1.77
CA VAL A 766 -34.77 10.10 2.28
C VAL A 766 -34.07 10.48 3.57
N ARG A 767 -33.65 11.75 3.69
CA ARG A 767 -33.33 12.41 4.97
C ARG A 767 -34.42 13.42 5.34
N TYR A 768 -34.82 13.46 6.60
CA TYR A 768 -36.01 14.21 7.05
C TYR A 768 -35.76 15.66 7.48
N GLY A 769 -34.51 16.14 7.57
CA GLY A 769 -34.18 17.50 8.01
C GLY A 769 -34.07 17.63 9.54
N ASN A 770 -33.38 18.67 10.02
CA ASN A 770 -33.06 18.84 11.45
C ASN A 770 -34.33 18.85 12.32
N GLY A 771 -34.37 18.02 13.36
CA GLY A 771 -35.54 17.90 14.24
C GLY A 771 -36.66 16.98 13.74
N ALA A 772 -36.42 16.17 12.71
CA ALA A 772 -37.24 15.00 12.36
C ALA A 772 -36.35 13.76 12.18
N MET A 773 -36.72 12.65 12.83
CA MET A 773 -35.99 11.38 12.73
C MET A 773 -36.79 10.31 11.98
N THR A 774 -38.10 10.50 11.83
CA THR A 774 -39.02 9.59 11.15
C THR A 774 -39.97 10.34 10.22
N ALA A 775 -40.54 9.63 9.24
CA ALA A 775 -41.62 10.16 8.40
C ALA A 775 -42.85 10.67 9.19
N THR A 776 -43.02 10.23 10.44
CA THR A 776 -44.15 10.61 11.32
C THR A 776 -43.89 11.84 12.19
N ASP A 777 -42.68 12.40 12.20
CA ASP A 777 -42.37 13.57 13.01
C ASP A 777 -42.92 14.86 12.42
N ALA A 778 -43.44 15.73 13.30
CA ALA A 778 -43.99 17.02 12.91
C ALA A 778 -42.92 18.02 12.44
N GLY A 779 -41.65 17.78 12.81
CA GLY A 779 -40.52 18.66 12.55
C GLY A 779 -40.57 19.99 13.30
N THR A 780 -39.70 20.89 12.87
CA THR A 780 -39.50 22.26 13.33
C THR A 780 -39.64 23.22 12.13
N ASN A 781 -39.43 24.52 12.36
CA ASN A 781 -39.34 25.50 11.27
C ASN A 781 -38.09 25.27 10.38
N GLU A 782 -37.00 24.73 10.92
CA GLU A 782 -35.76 24.46 10.19
C GLU A 782 -35.88 23.22 9.33
N THR A 783 -36.50 22.15 9.86
CA THR A 783 -36.84 20.92 9.12
C THR A 783 -37.47 21.28 7.78
N ARG A 784 -38.40 22.22 7.79
CA ARG A 784 -39.23 22.58 6.63
C ARG A 784 -38.42 22.99 5.40
N THR A 785 -37.23 23.57 5.51
CA THR A 785 -36.38 23.91 4.35
C THR A 785 -35.14 23.03 4.22
N GLN A 786 -35.03 21.97 5.03
CA GLN A 786 -34.00 20.92 4.96
C GLN A 786 -34.62 19.59 4.51
N GLY A 787 -33.87 18.50 4.58
CA GLY A 787 -34.27 17.19 4.07
C GLY A 787 -34.02 17.05 2.57
N ILE A 788 -33.73 15.82 2.13
CA ILE A 788 -33.35 15.49 0.75
C ILE A 788 -33.88 14.11 0.38
N ALA A 789 -34.16 13.90 -0.90
CA ALA A 789 -34.46 12.58 -1.44
C ALA A 789 -33.53 12.23 -2.60
N VAL A 790 -33.04 10.99 -2.62
CA VAL A 790 -32.29 10.38 -3.72
C VAL A 790 -33.13 9.23 -4.29
N ILE A 791 -33.23 9.17 -5.61
CA ILE A 791 -33.95 8.14 -6.36
C ILE A 791 -32.98 7.52 -7.36
N GLU A 792 -32.70 6.22 -7.21
CA GLU A 792 -31.72 5.53 -8.04
C GLU A 792 -32.28 4.26 -8.69
N SER A 793 -31.79 3.94 -9.88
CA SER A 793 -31.81 2.60 -10.45
C SER A 793 -30.52 2.38 -11.23
N ASN A 794 -30.03 1.16 -11.30
CA ASN A 794 -28.79 0.79 -11.99
C ASN A 794 -29.04 0.05 -13.33
N ASN A 795 -30.30 0.05 -13.80
CA ASN A 795 -30.71 -0.54 -15.07
C ASN A 795 -30.92 0.55 -16.15
N PRO A 796 -30.03 0.68 -17.15
CA PRO A 796 -30.19 1.67 -18.22
C PRO A 796 -31.40 1.39 -19.14
N ASP A 797 -31.98 0.19 -19.09
CA ASP A 797 -33.17 -0.18 -19.88
C ASP A 797 -34.51 0.02 -19.15
N LEU A 798 -34.48 0.51 -17.90
CA LEU A 798 -35.66 0.70 -17.04
C LEU A 798 -36.75 1.55 -17.72
N LYS A 799 -37.95 0.98 -17.87
CA LYS A 799 -39.12 1.67 -18.40
C LYS A 799 -40.30 1.36 -17.49
N LEU A 800 -40.86 2.36 -16.82
CA LEU A 800 -42.05 2.20 -15.98
C LEU A 800 -43.28 1.93 -16.87
N SER A 801 -44.21 1.09 -16.42
CA SER A 801 -45.53 0.96 -17.06
C SER A 801 -46.36 2.22 -16.83
N SER A 802 -47.43 2.40 -17.61
CA SER A 802 -48.41 3.49 -17.42
C SER A 802 -49.23 3.39 -16.13
N THR A 803 -49.03 2.33 -15.34
CA THR A 803 -49.63 2.10 -14.01
C THR A 803 -48.63 2.17 -12.87
N ASP A 804 -47.32 2.23 -13.14
CA ASP A 804 -46.29 2.31 -12.10
C ASP A 804 -46.18 3.72 -11.53
N GLN A 805 -45.95 3.79 -10.22
CA GLN A 805 -45.69 5.03 -9.49
C GLN A 805 -44.59 4.81 -8.46
N VAL A 806 -43.54 5.61 -8.52
CA VAL A 806 -42.52 5.69 -7.47
C VAL A 806 -42.98 6.74 -6.48
N VAL A 807 -43.31 6.29 -5.26
CA VAL A 807 -43.74 7.14 -4.15
C VAL A 807 -42.58 7.28 -3.18
N VAL A 808 -42.12 8.52 -3.01
CA VAL A 808 -41.07 8.89 -2.05
C VAL A 808 -41.73 9.64 -0.90
N ASP A 809 -41.58 9.17 0.33
CA ASP A 809 -42.22 9.76 1.50
C ASP A 809 -41.27 10.73 2.21
N MET A 810 -41.46 12.03 2.00
CA MET A 810 -40.68 13.08 2.68
C MET A 810 -41.14 13.29 4.13
N GLY A 811 -42.15 12.55 4.61
CA GLY A 811 -42.67 12.68 5.96
C GLY A 811 -43.60 13.87 6.19
N ILE A 812 -44.26 13.87 7.35
CA ILE A 812 -45.39 14.79 7.59
C ILE A 812 -44.97 16.25 7.77
N ALA A 813 -43.73 16.52 8.20
CA ALA A 813 -43.15 17.86 8.24
C ALA A 813 -43.16 18.55 6.85
N HIS A 814 -43.09 17.76 5.78
CA HIS A 814 -42.96 18.21 4.39
C HIS A 814 -44.26 18.17 3.58
N LYS A 815 -45.43 18.10 4.23
CA LYS A 815 -46.75 18.15 3.57
C LYS A 815 -46.96 19.39 2.70
N ASN A 816 -47.56 19.19 1.53
CA ASN A 816 -47.96 20.25 0.58
C ASN A 816 -46.85 21.28 0.28
N GLN A 817 -45.64 20.79 0.03
CA GLN A 817 -44.42 21.55 -0.18
C GLN A 817 -43.93 21.45 -1.63
N ALA A 818 -43.38 22.55 -2.16
CA ALA A 818 -42.65 22.55 -3.42
C ALA A 818 -41.24 21.94 -3.22
N TYR A 819 -40.89 21.00 -4.10
CA TYR A 819 -39.57 20.39 -4.23
C TYR A 819 -39.02 20.65 -5.62
N ARG A 820 -37.70 20.75 -5.72
CA ARG A 820 -36.96 20.98 -6.96
C ARG A 820 -35.81 19.98 -7.08
N PRO A 821 -35.36 19.65 -8.30
CA PRO A 821 -34.16 18.84 -8.48
C PRO A 821 -32.91 19.58 -8.01
N ALA A 822 -31.95 18.84 -7.46
CA ALA A 822 -30.54 19.20 -7.41
C ALA A 822 -29.78 18.51 -8.55
N LEU A 823 -30.06 17.22 -8.79
CA LEU A 823 -29.53 16.43 -9.91
C LEU A 823 -30.70 15.78 -10.68
N LEU A 824 -30.63 15.74 -12.01
CA LEU A 824 -31.51 14.93 -12.86
C LEU A 824 -30.73 14.25 -13.98
N THR A 825 -30.92 12.94 -14.14
CA THR A 825 -30.44 12.22 -15.34
C THR A 825 -31.13 12.76 -16.59
N THR A 826 -30.34 13.09 -17.61
CA THR A 826 -30.81 13.41 -18.95
C THR A 826 -30.20 12.44 -19.96
N LYS A 827 -30.65 12.51 -21.21
CA LYS A 827 -30.13 11.65 -22.28
C LYS A 827 -28.61 11.77 -22.45
N ASP A 828 -28.07 12.96 -22.23
CA ASP A 828 -26.70 13.31 -22.62
C ASP A 828 -25.75 13.46 -21.40
N GLY A 829 -26.27 13.38 -20.17
CA GLY A 829 -25.52 13.46 -18.91
C GLY A 829 -26.41 13.54 -17.66
N ILE A 830 -26.01 14.36 -16.70
CA ILE A 830 -26.79 14.79 -15.53
C ILE A 830 -26.92 16.31 -15.55
N ASP A 831 -28.14 16.84 -15.51
CA ASP A 831 -28.38 18.25 -15.24
C ASP A 831 -28.19 18.54 -13.75
N THR A 832 -27.46 19.60 -13.43
CA THR A 832 -27.13 20.02 -12.06
C THR A 832 -27.71 21.40 -11.75
N TYR A 833 -28.33 21.54 -10.58
CA TYR A 833 -29.06 22.74 -10.15
C TYR A 833 -28.63 23.11 -8.72
N VAL A 834 -27.94 24.24 -8.55
CA VAL A 834 -27.43 24.65 -7.22
C VAL A 834 -28.47 25.48 -6.46
N SER A 835 -29.20 26.35 -7.16
CA SER A 835 -30.23 27.24 -6.62
C SER A 835 -31.63 26.93 -7.16
N ASP A 836 -32.66 27.42 -6.46
CA ASP A 836 -34.05 27.30 -6.92
C ASP A 836 -34.33 28.14 -8.19
N SER A 837 -33.52 29.17 -8.45
CA SER A 837 -33.59 30.03 -9.65
C SER A 837 -33.07 29.36 -10.92
N ASP A 838 -32.26 28.32 -10.81
CA ASP A 838 -31.72 27.58 -11.96
C ASP A 838 -32.78 26.63 -12.57
N VAL A 839 -33.84 26.34 -11.81
CA VAL A 839 -34.83 25.32 -12.12
C VAL A 839 -36.04 25.89 -12.87
N SER A 840 -36.34 25.32 -14.04
CA SER A 840 -37.60 25.59 -14.73
C SER A 840 -38.81 25.23 -13.87
N GLN A 841 -39.81 26.13 -13.82
CA GLN A 841 -41.07 25.92 -13.09
C GLN A 841 -41.81 24.62 -13.46
N SER A 842 -41.52 24.01 -14.62
CA SER A 842 -42.04 22.71 -15.06
C SER A 842 -41.40 21.49 -14.36
N LEU A 843 -40.20 21.64 -13.81
CA LEU A 843 -39.49 20.60 -13.06
C LEU A 843 -39.90 20.56 -11.59
N ILE A 844 -40.42 21.66 -11.04
CA ILE A 844 -40.96 21.70 -9.68
C ILE A 844 -42.03 20.61 -9.48
N ARG A 845 -41.94 19.90 -8.37
CA ARG A 845 -42.92 18.91 -7.91
C ARG A 845 -43.49 19.35 -6.57
N TYR A 846 -44.65 18.81 -6.19
CA TYR A 846 -45.29 19.11 -4.92
C TYR A 846 -45.59 17.83 -4.16
N THR A 847 -45.28 17.81 -2.86
CA THR A 847 -45.73 16.72 -1.99
C THR A 847 -47.25 16.77 -1.80
N ASN A 848 -47.86 15.60 -1.65
CA ASN A 848 -49.28 15.50 -1.34
C ASN A 848 -49.58 15.88 0.14
N SER A 849 -50.84 15.69 0.57
CA SER A 849 -51.28 15.95 1.96
C SER A 849 -50.73 14.97 3.00
N ASN A 850 -49.98 13.94 2.58
CA ASN A 850 -49.30 13.00 3.47
C ASN A 850 -47.83 13.38 3.70
N GLY A 851 -47.18 14.02 2.71
CA GLY A 851 -45.74 14.28 2.67
C GLY A 851 -45.03 13.68 1.45
N GLN A 852 -45.77 13.03 0.54
CA GLN A 852 -45.17 12.18 -0.48
C GLN A 852 -45.01 12.88 -1.83
N LEU A 853 -43.82 12.76 -2.43
CA LEU A 853 -43.59 13.00 -3.85
C LEU A 853 -44.00 11.74 -4.64
N ILE A 854 -44.55 11.93 -5.85
CA ILE A 854 -45.02 10.84 -6.70
C ILE A 854 -44.51 11.06 -8.12
N PHE A 855 -43.78 10.08 -8.63
CA PHE A 855 -43.17 10.07 -9.96
C PHE A 855 -43.74 8.92 -10.81
N ASN A 856 -43.81 9.13 -12.12
CA ASN A 856 -44.42 8.19 -13.06
C ASN A 856 -43.52 7.92 -14.28
N SER A 857 -44.02 7.16 -15.27
CA SER A 857 -43.28 6.79 -16.49
C SER A 857 -42.85 7.96 -17.40
N SER A 858 -43.27 9.20 -17.12
CA SER A 858 -42.73 10.41 -17.77
C SER A 858 -41.63 11.13 -16.95
N ASP A 859 -41.42 10.75 -15.68
CA ASP A 859 -40.40 11.35 -14.80
C ASP A 859 -39.16 10.45 -14.67
N ILE A 860 -39.35 9.13 -14.67
CA ILE A 860 -38.29 8.12 -14.45
C ILE A 860 -38.19 7.21 -15.66
N VAL A 861 -37.03 7.25 -16.33
CA VAL A 861 -36.67 6.39 -17.47
C VAL A 861 -35.18 6.08 -17.38
N GLY A 862 -34.81 4.80 -17.49
CA GLY A 862 -33.43 4.34 -17.57
C GLY A 862 -32.71 4.95 -18.77
N THR A 863 -31.45 5.31 -18.58
CA THR A 863 -30.58 5.95 -19.57
C THR A 863 -29.17 5.36 -19.48
N ALA A 864 -28.48 5.31 -20.62
CA ALA A 864 -27.06 5.05 -20.70
C ALA A 864 -26.36 6.28 -21.31
N ASN A 865 -25.54 6.95 -20.52
CA ASN A 865 -24.65 8.05 -20.92
C ASN A 865 -23.32 7.92 -20.14
N PRO A 866 -22.28 8.74 -20.41
CA PRO A 866 -20.98 8.60 -19.75
C PRO A 866 -20.97 8.78 -18.22
N GLN A 867 -22.00 9.41 -17.63
CA GLN A 867 -22.15 9.62 -16.18
C GLN A 867 -23.10 8.60 -15.52
N VAL A 868 -24.11 8.09 -16.24
CA VAL A 868 -25.20 7.25 -15.70
C VAL A 868 -25.48 6.05 -16.62
N SER A 869 -25.52 4.87 -16.01
CA SER A 869 -25.98 3.60 -16.58
C SER A 869 -27.10 3.07 -15.69
N GLY A 870 -28.30 3.64 -15.86
CA GLY A 870 -29.36 3.60 -14.86
C GLY A 870 -30.24 4.84 -14.87
N TYR A 871 -30.63 5.31 -13.68
CA TYR A 871 -31.31 6.58 -13.43
C TYR A 871 -30.87 7.11 -12.07
N LEU A 872 -30.56 8.40 -12.00
CA LEU A 872 -30.31 9.17 -10.79
C LEU A 872 -31.16 10.44 -10.81
N ALA A 873 -31.85 10.72 -9.70
CA ALA A 873 -32.43 12.02 -9.41
C ALA A 873 -32.31 12.36 -7.93
N VAL A 874 -32.00 13.63 -7.64
CA VAL A 874 -31.88 14.15 -6.27
C VAL A 874 -32.83 15.34 -6.12
N TRP A 875 -33.65 15.36 -5.07
CA TRP A 875 -34.71 16.34 -4.85
C TRP A 875 -34.60 17.01 -3.48
N VAL A 876 -34.67 18.34 -3.46
CA VAL A 876 -34.54 19.20 -2.27
C VAL A 876 -35.71 20.19 -2.17
N PRO A 877 -36.08 20.67 -0.97
CA PRO A 877 -37.15 21.63 -0.81
C PRO A 877 -36.83 23.00 -1.42
N VAL A 878 -37.85 23.63 -2.01
CA VAL A 878 -37.78 25.03 -2.46
C VAL A 878 -37.90 25.96 -1.24
N GLY A 879 -37.12 27.04 -1.24
CA GLY A 879 -37.18 28.14 -0.26
C GLY A 879 -36.05 28.19 0.76
N ALA A 880 -35.02 27.33 0.63
CA ALA A 880 -33.83 27.37 1.48
C ALA A 880 -32.93 28.57 1.16
N SER A 881 -32.67 29.44 2.14
CA SER A 881 -31.81 30.61 1.97
C SER A 881 -30.40 30.25 1.52
N ASP A 882 -29.70 31.16 0.85
CA ASP A 882 -28.33 30.94 0.37
C ASP A 882 -27.35 30.59 1.50
N THR A 883 -27.55 31.20 2.67
CA THR A 883 -26.79 30.97 3.91
C THR A 883 -27.43 29.92 4.83
N GLN A 884 -28.24 28.99 4.30
CA GLN A 884 -28.78 27.89 5.10
C GLN A 884 -27.69 26.83 5.32
N ASP A 885 -27.49 26.44 6.57
CA ASP A 885 -26.67 25.29 6.95
C ASP A 885 -27.58 24.29 7.69
N ALA A 886 -27.38 23.00 7.44
CA ALA A 886 -28.09 21.88 8.03
C ALA A 886 -27.20 21.06 8.98
N ARG A 887 -25.90 21.39 9.03
CA ARG A 887 -24.92 20.78 9.93
C ARG A 887 -25.19 21.14 11.39
N THR A 888 -24.74 20.26 12.27
CA THR A 888 -24.93 20.33 13.72
C THR A 888 -23.59 20.60 14.41
N GLU A 889 -23.56 21.60 15.28
CA GLU A 889 -22.39 21.90 16.12
C GLU A 889 -22.09 20.77 17.11
N SER A 890 -20.81 20.51 17.35
CA SER A 890 -20.38 19.38 18.20
C SER A 890 -20.66 19.62 19.69
N SER A 891 -21.02 18.55 20.40
CA SER A 891 -21.41 18.63 21.81
C SER A 891 -20.24 18.98 22.73
N THR A 892 -20.44 19.95 23.62
CA THR A 892 -19.51 20.29 24.71
C THR A 892 -19.84 19.56 26.02
N ALA A 893 -20.82 18.65 26.02
CA ALA A 893 -21.13 17.81 27.17
C ALA A 893 -20.05 16.72 27.37
N THR A 894 -19.75 16.38 28.63
CA THR A 894 -18.71 15.40 28.95
C THR A 894 -19.15 13.97 28.63
N THR A 895 -18.35 13.27 27.84
CA THR A 895 -18.47 11.85 27.49
C THR A 895 -17.90 10.96 28.62
N THR A 896 -18.50 9.79 28.85
CA THR A 896 -18.17 8.94 30.04
C THR A 896 -18.34 7.43 29.84
N ASP A 897 -18.71 7.01 28.64
CA ASP A 897 -18.86 5.60 28.21
C ASP A 897 -17.53 4.96 27.80
N GLY A 898 -16.55 5.78 27.37
CA GLY A 898 -15.19 5.37 27.02
C GLY A 898 -14.88 5.39 25.53
N GLN A 899 -15.87 5.75 24.70
CA GLN A 899 -15.66 6.03 23.28
C GLN A 899 -15.00 7.42 23.10
N THR A 900 -14.28 7.57 21.99
CA THR A 900 -13.71 8.86 21.57
C THR A 900 -14.62 9.57 20.54
N LEU A 901 -15.11 8.82 19.55
CA LEU A 901 -15.99 9.31 18.49
C LEU A 901 -17.40 8.75 18.68
N HIS A 902 -18.42 9.49 18.25
CA HIS A 902 -19.82 9.09 18.37
C HIS A 902 -20.57 9.34 17.05
N SER A 903 -21.24 8.31 16.52
CA SER A 903 -22.01 8.43 15.29
C SER A 903 -23.31 9.20 15.56
N ASN A 904 -23.31 10.49 15.25
CA ASN A 904 -24.40 11.42 15.47
C ASN A 904 -24.34 12.60 14.48
N ALA A 905 -25.39 13.43 14.47
CA ALA A 905 -25.53 14.57 13.57
C ALA A 905 -24.32 15.54 13.48
N ALA A 906 -23.45 15.63 14.50
CA ALA A 906 -22.26 16.49 14.49
C ALA A 906 -21.00 15.80 13.93
N LEU A 907 -20.88 14.48 14.06
CA LEU A 907 -19.89 13.69 13.31
C LEU A 907 -20.34 13.53 11.84
N ASP A 908 -21.64 13.30 11.60
CA ASP A 908 -22.27 13.34 10.27
C ASP A 908 -21.97 14.66 9.53
N SER A 909 -21.82 15.77 10.26
CA SER A 909 -21.54 17.09 9.70
C SER A 909 -20.11 17.25 9.16
N GLN A 910 -19.22 16.29 9.41
CA GLN A 910 -17.87 16.25 8.86
C GLN A 910 -17.89 15.77 7.39
N VAL A 911 -16.86 16.16 6.63
CA VAL A 911 -16.54 15.61 5.30
C VAL A 911 -15.03 15.59 5.15
N ILE A 912 -14.47 14.45 4.70
CA ILE A 912 -13.05 14.31 4.39
C ILE A 912 -12.82 14.54 2.88
N TYR A 913 -11.74 15.22 2.51
CA TYR A 913 -11.24 15.26 1.13
C TYR A 913 -9.86 14.62 1.05
N GLU A 914 -9.79 13.46 0.38
CA GLU A 914 -8.54 12.78 0.00
C GLU A 914 -7.94 13.56 -1.15
N SER A 915 -6.93 14.38 -0.85
CA SER A 915 -6.65 15.56 -1.67
C SER A 915 -5.81 15.29 -2.91
N PHE A 916 -5.49 14.04 -3.23
CA PHE A 916 -4.48 13.69 -4.22
C PHE A 916 -4.83 12.45 -5.04
N SER A 917 -4.07 12.25 -6.10
CA SER A 917 -3.96 10.98 -6.83
C SER A 917 -2.49 10.59 -6.88
N ASN A 918 -2.21 9.29 -6.80
CA ASN A 918 -0.89 8.71 -7.03
C ASN A 918 -0.27 9.22 -8.36
N PHE A 919 -1.07 9.29 -9.41
CA PHE A 919 -0.64 9.48 -10.79
C PHE A 919 -0.53 10.94 -11.26
N GLN A 920 -0.64 11.90 -10.33
CA GLN A 920 -0.34 13.30 -10.62
C GLN A 920 1.05 13.46 -11.23
N SER A 921 1.18 14.35 -12.21
CA SER A 921 2.45 14.64 -12.87
C SER A 921 3.40 15.46 -11.99
N THR A 922 4.70 15.34 -12.22
CA THR A 922 5.71 16.15 -11.52
C THR A 922 5.55 17.64 -11.91
N PRO A 923 5.41 18.56 -10.94
CA PRO A 923 5.29 20.00 -11.23
C PRO A 923 6.46 20.55 -12.04
N THR A 924 6.18 21.36 -13.07
CA THR A 924 7.23 21.94 -13.95
C THR A 924 7.60 23.38 -13.56
N THR A 925 6.74 24.03 -12.78
CA THR A 925 6.86 25.38 -12.28
C THR A 925 6.35 25.46 -10.84
N GLU A 926 6.77 26.50 -10.09
CA GLU A 926 6.40 26.65 -8.68
C GLU A 926 4.88 26.73 -8.44
N ALA A 927 4.14 27.28 -9.40
CA ALA A 927 2.68 27.44 -9.30
C ALA A 927 1.90 26.11 -9.47
N GLU A 928 2.54 25.02 -9.91
CA GLU A 928 1.90 23.72 -10.15
C GLU A 928 2.03 22.75 -8.97
N TYR A 929 2.82 23.08 -7.94
CA TYR A 929 2.92 22.27 -6.73
C TYR A 929 1.56 22.19 -6.00
N ALA A 930 1.18 20.97 -5.60
CA ALA A 930 -0.09 20.71 -4.92
C ALA A 930 -0.28 21.62 -3.70
N ASN A 931 0.74 21.76 -2.83
CA ASN A 931 0.66 22.58 -1.63
C ASN A 931 0.43 24.08 -1.95
N VAL A 932 0.96 24.58 -3.08
CA VAL A 932 0.69 25.95 -3.55
C VAL A 932 -0.76 26.08 -4.05
N GLN A 933 -1.27 25.09 -4.77
CA GLN A 933 -2.66 25.09 -5.22
C GLN A 933 -3.66 24.91 -4.07
N ILE A 934 -3.38 24.07 -3.09
CA ILE A 934 -4.17 23.90 -1.86
C ILE A 934 -4.33 25.25 -1.15
N ALA A 935 -3.22 25.96 -0.92
CA ALA A 935 -3.25 27.28 -0.28
C ALA A 935 -4.07 28.34 -1.06
N ASN A 936 -4.13 28.23 -2.38
CA ASN A 936 -4.88 29.15 -3.25
C ASN A 936 -6.38 28.84 -3.37
N ASN A 937 -6.84 27.65 -2.98
CA ASN A 937 -8.20 27.16 -3.26
C ASN A 937 -9.05 26.88 -2.00
N THR A 938 -8.64 27.34 -0.81
CA THR A 938 -9.32 26.97 0.45
C THR A 938 -10.76 27.48 0.58
N ASP A 939 -11.13 28.56 -0.10
CA ASP A 939 -12.54 29.01 -0.24
C ASP A 939 -13.39 28.00 -1.04
N LEU A 940 -12.82 27.30 -2.03
CA LEU A 940 -13.51 26.27 -2.81
C LEU A 940 -13.80 25.05 -1.93
N TYR A 941 -12.79 24.55 -1.21
CA TYR A 941 -12.94 23.43 -0.27
C TYR A 941 -13.96 23.76 0.84
N LYS A 942 -13.96 25.00 1.34
CA LYS A 942 -14.99 25.49 2.26
C LYS A 942 -16.39 25.53 1.64
N SER A 943 -16.51 25.88 0.35
CA SER A 943 -17.79 25.88 -0.37
C SER A 943 -18.37 24.48 -0.62
N TRP A 944 -17.51 23.44 -0.59
CA TRP A 944 -17.91 22.04 -0.59
C TRP A 944 -18.25 21.50 0.80
N GLY A 945 -17.94 22.26 1.86
CA GLY A 945 -18.20 21.83 3.24
C GLY A 945 -17.18 20.81 3.76
N ILE A 946 -16.02 20.68 3.11
CA ILE A 946 -14.90 19.89 3.63
C ILE A 946 -14.52 20.40 5.02
N THR A 947 -14.38 19.49 5.97
CA THR A 947 -13.95 19.80 7.34
C THR A 947 -12.60 19.19 7.68
N ASN A 948 -12.23 18.08 7.03
CA ASN A 948 -10.93 17.43 7.18
C ASN A 948 -10.28 17.24 5.80
N PHE A 949 -8.99 17.58 5.69
CA PHE A 949 -8.24 17.60 4.45
C PHE A 949 -7.06 16.63 4.57
N GLU A 950 -7.19 15.49 3.90
CA GLU A 950 -6.21 14.40 3.90
C GLU A 950 -5.16 14.68 2.83
N PHE A 951 -3.98 15.12 3.29
CA PHE A 951 -2.83 15.37 2.43
C PHE A 951 -2.22 14.05 1.96
N PRO A 952 -1.59 14.01 0.76
CA PRO A 952 -0.69 12.91 0.41
C PRO A 952 0.47 12.82 1.41
N PRO A 953 1.09 11.64 1.59
CA PRO A 953 2.32 11.51 2.36
C PRO A 953 3.37 12.50 1.86
N GLN A 954 3.79 13.42 2.74
CA GLN A 954 4.61 14.56 2.36
C GLN A 954 6.11 14.24 2.26
N TYR A 955 6.49 12.98 2.42
CA TYR A 955 7.86 12.49 2.56
C TYR A 955 8.64 12.57 1.24
N ARG A 956 9.97 12.72 1.34
CA ARG A 956 10.85 12.61 0.17
C ARG A 956 10.91 11.17 -0.30
N SER A 957 10.28 10.93 -1.46
CA SER A 957 10.27 9.61 -2.09
C SER A 957 11.67 9.07 -2.41
N SER A 958 11.81 7.75 -2.34
CA SER A 958 12.91 7.05 -3.01
C SER A 958 12.80 7.21 -4.53
N THR A 959 13.91 6.98 -5.22
CA THR A 959 13.99 6.95 -6.69
C THR A 959 14.56 5.61 -7.21
N ASP A 960 14.58 4.56 -6.39
CA ASP A 960 15.09 3.23 -6.77
C ASP A 960 14.29 2.56 -7.90
N SER A 961 13.04 2.98 -8.11
CA SER A 961 12.13 2.47 -9.15
C SER A 961 11.74 0.99 -8.98
N SER A 962 11.81 0.46 -7.75
CA SER A 962 11.52 -0.95 -7.41
C SER A 962 10.02 -1.31 -7.41
N PHE A 963 9.16 -0.32 -7.20
CA PHE A 963 7.70 -0.44 -7.21
C PHE A 963 7.05 0.90 -7.61
N LEU A 964 5.77 0.87 -8.01
CA LEU A 964 5.03 2.02 -8.54
C LEU A 964 5.23 3.33 -7.76
N ASP A 965 5.18 3.28 -6.44
CA ASP A 965 5.25 4.46 -5.55
C ASP A 965 6.58 5.22 -5.70
N SER A 966 7.69 4.48 -5.77
CA SER A 966 9.03 5.03 -6.04
C SER A 966 9.18 5.53 -7.49
N ILE A 967 8.44 4.93 -8.43
CA ILE A 967 8.45 5.28 -9.85
C ILE A 967 7.71 6.61 -10.08
N ILE A 968 6.56 6.82 -9.42
CA ILE A 968 5.72 8.03 -9.57
C ILE A 968 5.97 9.10 -8.48
N GLN A 969 6.77 8.77 -7.47
CA GLN A 969 7.17 9.64 -6.35
C GLN A 969 5.98 10.24 -5.58
N ASN A 970 4.97 9.41 -5.29
CA ASN A 970 3.75 9.78 -4.56
C ASN A 970 3.95 9.97 -3.05
N GLY A 971 5.13 9.64 -2.51
CA GLY A 971 5.46 9.84 -1.10
C GLY A 971 5.34 8.61 -0.20
N TYR A 972 4.70 7.51 -0.62
CA TYR A 972 4.61 6.27 0.21
C TYR A 972 5.94 5.52 0.29
N ALA A 973 6.65 5.35 -0.83
CA ALA A 973 8.01 4.81 -0.81
C ALA A 973 9.03 5.95 -0.56
N PHE A 974 9.50 6.12 0.69
CA PHE A 974 10.43 7.18 1.10
C PHE A 974 11.79 6.65 1.62
N THR A 975 12.71 7.56 1.98
CA THR A 975 14.02 7.21 2.57
C THR A 975 14.39 8.01 3.82
N ASP A 976 13.78 9.19 4.03
CA ASP A 976 13.83 9.94 5.30
C ASP A 976 12.41 10.41 5.63
N ARG A 977 11.81 9.77 6.64
CA ARG A 977 10.45 10.05 7.10
C ARG A 977 10.27 11.42 7.76
N TYR A 978 11.36 12.12 8.06
CA TYR A 978 11.34 13.48 8.59
C TYR A 978 11.56 14.55 7.51
N ASP A 979 12.04 14.20 6.31
CA ASP A 979 12.20 15.16 5.20
C ASP A 979 10.90 15.38 4.40
N LEU A 980 10.12 16.37 4.85
CA LEU A 980 8.89 16.84 4.21
C LEU A 980 9.18 18.02 3.24
N GLY A 981 10.24 17.91 2.43
CA GLY A 981 10.58 18.90 1.40
C GLY A 981 11.54 20.00 1.85
N PHE A 982 12.51 19.67 2.71
CA PHE A 982 13.58 20.58 3.11
C PHE A 982 14.64 20.73 2.02
N ASN A 983 15.15 21.96 1.83
CA ASN A 983 16.14 22.36 0.81
C ASN A 983 15.66 22.23 -0.65
N THR A 984 15.14 21.07 -1.03
CA THR A 984 14.50 20.79 -2.32
C THR A 984 13.07 20.28 -2.09
N PRO A 985 12.11 20.63 -2.97
CA PRO A 985 10.73 20.18 -2.84
C PRO A 985 10.60 18.65 -2.91
N THR A 986 9.46 18.13 -2.48
CA THR A 986 8.92 16.82 -2.89
C THR A 986 8.03 17.00 -4.13
N LYS A 987 7.31 15.95 -4.55
CA LYS A 987 6.27 16.06 -5.59
C LYS A 987 5.21 17.13 -5.27
N TYR A 988 4.94 17.38 -3.99
CA TYR A 988 3.84 18.24 -3.53
C TYR A 988 4.24 19.68 -3.18
N GLY A 989 5.52 19.93 -2.91
CA GLY A 989 6.06 21.28 -2.68
C GLY A 989 7.28 21.30 -1.76
N THR A 990 7.70 22.49 -1.35
CA THR A 990 8.69 22.67 -0.27
C THR A 990 8.03 22.63 1.11
N VAL A 991 8.86 22.45 2.13
CA VAL A 991 8.47 22.52 3.56
C VAL A 991 7.74 23.83 3.91
N ASP A 992 8.09 24.96 3.28
CA ASP A 992 7.40 26.25 3.44
C ASP A 992 6.03 26.29 2.75
N GLN A 993 5.91 25.68 1.57
CA GLN A 993 4.65 25.58 0.85
C GLN A 993 3.67 24.67 1.59
N LEU A 994 4.14 23.56 2.19
CA LEU A 994 3.34 22.71 3.07
C LEU A 994 2.81 23.48 4.29
N ARG A 995 3.69 24.17 5.04
CA ARG A 995 3.26 25.03 6.17
C ARG A 995 2.24 26.09 5.73
N THR A 996 2.40 26.64 4.52
CA THR A 996 1.46 27.63 3.96
C THR A 996 0.09 27.01 3.63
N ALA A 997 0.06 25.80 3.08
CA ALA A 997 -1.17 25.06 2.78
C ALA A 997 -1.99 24.76 4.04
N ILE A 998 -1.33 24.23 5.08
CA ILE A 998 -1.95 23.92 6.38
C ILE A 998 -2.55 25.20 7.00
N LYS A 999 -1.77 26.29 7.09
CA LYS A 999 -2.25 27.58 7.62
C LYS A 999 -3.45 28.14 6.83
N ALA A 1000 -3.48 27.96 5.52
CA ALA A 1000 -4.57 28.44 4.67
C ALA A 1000 -5.88 27.65 4.90
N LEU A 1001 -5.79 26.35 5.18
CA LEU A 1001 -6.93 25.49 5.56
C LEU A 1001 -7.43 25.86 6.96
N HIS A 1002 -6.52 26.04 7.92
CA HIS A 1002 -6.87 26.47 9.28
C HIS A 1002 -7.57 27.83 9.28
N ALA A 1003 -7.11 28.77 8.45
CA ALA A 1003 -7.74 30.08 8.29
C ALA A 1003 -9.18 30.02 7.72
N THR A 1004 -9.54 28.97 6.97
CA THR A 1004 -10.92 28.73 6.52
C THR A 1004 -11.72 27.83 7.49
N GLY A 1005 -11.09 27.21 8.48
CA GLY A 1005 -11.71 26.32 9.46
C GLY A 1005 -11.72 24.84 9.06
N ILE A 1006 -10.82 24.45 8.15
CA ILE A 1006 -10.64 23.07 7.66
C ILE A 1006 -9.40 22.48 8.33
N LYS A 1007 -9.49 21.23 8.78
CA LYS A 1007 -8.44 20.48 9.47
C LYS A 1007 -7.43 19.87 8.52
N ALA A 1008 -6.16 19.81 8.93
CA ALA A 1008 -5.11 19.15 8.17
C ALA A 1008 -4.81 17.75 8.74
N MET A 1009 -5.06 16.71 7.96
CA MET A 1009 -4.74 15.32 8.30
C MET A 1009 -3.42 14.92 7.61
N ALA A 1010 -2.49 14.36 8.38
CA ALA A 1010 -1.25 13.78 7.87
C ALA A 1010 -1.43 12.29 7.54
N ASP A 1011 -0.73 11.81 6.52
CA ASP A 1011 -0.65 10.38 6.26
C ASP A 1011 0.51 9.75 7.04
N TRP A 1012 0.23 8.79 7.93
CA TRP A 1012 1.22 8.12 8.79
C TRP A 1012 1.42 6.69 8.30
N VAL A 1013 2.65 6.40 7.84
CA VAL A 1013 3.02 5.20 7.09
C VAL A 1013 4.05 4.38 7.89
N PRO A 1014 3.64 3.64 8.93
CA PRO A 1014 4.56 2.98 9.87
C PRO A 1014 5.19 1.68 9.36
N ASP A 1015 4.79 1.18 8.20
CA ASP A 1015 5.13 -0.17 7.70
C ASP A 1015 6.53 -0.29 7.05
N LEU A 1016 7.00 0.78 6.37
CA LEU A 1016 8.12 0.78 5.41
C LEU A 1016 9.30 1.71 5.79
#